data_AF-L2G5U8-F1
#
_entry.id   AF-L2G5U8-F1
#
_cell.length_a   1.000
_cell.length_b   1.000
_cell.length_c   1.000
_cell.angle_alpha   90.00
_cell.angle_beta   90.00
_cell.angle_gamma   90.00
#
_symmetry.space_group_name_H-M   'P 1'
#
loop_
_entity.id
_entity.type
_entity.pdbx_description
1 polymer ?
#
loop_
_entity_poly.entity_id
_entity_poly.type
_entity_poly.pdbx_seq_one_letter_code
_entity_poly.pdbx_strand_id
1 'polypeptide(L)'
;MRLSNDHSSFSSWLTAISLLVTLSPASSLSQNTTIGAEIVQGALRIYGNDSYPITQRRPLPLDAARSRYPGFKQENLTLKAGTIRRDGALTLPCDILFERDVPVTLRDGIAVYTDIFRPATTNATVPSIVAWSPYGKEIGGQWLDDVQGRSGVNLSSVSELQKFEGPDPAYWVCKGYAILNPDNRGAYSSEGNITYWGRQLGEDGYDFVEWAAEQAWSSGKVAFSGNSWLAVSQWFIAAENPPHLTAIAPWEGLTDLYRDTAIRGGIPAPGFQESILTTFAGKEFVEDVPRMLLSEGLITPYWQDKIAMLEKIKIPAYIVASYTNLLHARGSFEGFRRISSEEKWLRVHNTQEWTDYYASEHVADLQKFFDHYLKGEDNGWQSTPRIRLAVLDPGAEDTLDRVVADWPVPGLESKTLYLQPNNSLSESPLSNETILSYNSSSASGITLNFQVPEMMELIGYSKLRLWLSSPDATDMEISVSVQKLSSSGTAFPSTGSESSSTIGPTGLLRVSQRELDTDLSTDLEPFLVHTSEKLLSPDEIVPVDIPLWPSALRFHAGELLSLNIAPASITPAQADIGFGTAIVPVPATGGTFEPGQNVSLIELGGGMDSNPAFVNEQRVETPVSRNKGMHFIHVGGKYDSLLLFPVNSTTQATEICK
;
A
#
# COMPACT_ATOMS: atom_id res chain seq x y z
N MET A 1 -22.28 -1.87 -73.10
CA MET A 1 -22.71 -2.72 -71.95
C MET A 1 -21.60 -3.72 -71.69
N ARG A 2 -21.26 -3.91 -70.40
CA ARG A 2 -20.20 -4.75 -69.82
C ARG A 2 -19.61 -5.84 -70.71
N LEU A 3 -18.28 -5.88 -70.79
CA LEU A 3 -17.49 -7.11 -70.89
C LEU A 3 -16.18 -6.95 -70.11
N SER A 4 -15.79 -8.06 -69.49
CA SER A 4 -14.68 -8.29 -68.58
C SER A 4 -13.55 -9.06 -69.28
N ASN A 5 -12.48 -9.30 -68.49
CA ASN A 5 -11.54 -10.43 -68.53
C ASN A 5 -10.10 -10.22 -69.07
N ASP A 6 -9.19 -10.51 -68.14
CA ASP A 6 -8.09 -11.49 -68.19
C ASP A 6 -6.76 -11.24 -68.93
N HIS A 7 -5.71 -11.32 -68.10
CA HIS A 7 -4.49 -12.14 -68.16
C HIS A 7 -3.68 -12.27 -69.47
N SER A 8 -2.36 -11.99 -69.36
CA SER A 8 -1.24 -12.94 -69.60
C SER A 8 0.11 -12.18 -69.66
N SER A 9 1.02 -12.43 -68.71
CA SER A 9 2.23 -13.28 -68.80
C SER A 9 3.49 -12.56 -69.30
N PHE A 10 4.63 -12.67 -68.62
CA PHE A 10 5.93 -13.17 -69.17
C PHE A 10 7.10 -13.05 -68.16
N SER A 11 7.78 -14.20 -67.94
CA SER A 11 9.24 -14.46 -67.75
C SER A 11 10.10 -13.48 -66.91
N SER A 12 10.67 -13.82 -65.73
CA SER A 12 11.74 -14.78 -65.36
C SER A 12 13.20 -14.23 -65.39
N TRP A 13 13.95 -14.54 -64.32
CA TRP A 13 15.43 -14.58 -64.11
C TRP A 13 16.15 -13.48 -63.29
N LEU A 14 16.45 -13.86 -62.04
CA LEU A 14 17.77 -14.01 -61.37
C LEU A 14 18.80 -12.86 -61.24
N THR A 15 19.32 -12.83 -59.99
CA THR A 15 20.66 -12.47 -59.47
C THR A 15 20.93 -11.07 -58.90
N ALA A 16 21.51 -11.12 -57.69
CA ALA A 16 21.86 -10.07 -56.76
C ALA A 16 23.04 -9.20 -57.21
N ILE A 17 23.16 -8.00 -56.60
CA ILE A 17 24.39 -7.47 -55.99
C ILE A 17 24.05 -6.20 -55.18
N SER A 18 24.68 -6.13 -54.01
CA SER A 18 24.67 -5.11 -52.95
C SER A 18 24.85 -3.66 -53.42
N LEU A 19 24.27 -2.69 -52.69
CA LEU A 19 24.96 -1.44 -52.38
C LEU A 19 24.36 -0.74 -51.13
N LEU A 20 25.29 -0.34 -50.25
CA LEU A 20 25.20 0.50 -49.06
C LEU A 20 24.00 1.47 -48.98
N VAL A 21 23.31 1.44 -47.84
CA VAL A 21 22.52 2.58 -47.34
C VAL A 21 23.27 3.21 -46.17
N THR A 22 23.68 4.46 -46.38
CA THR A 22 24.21 5.36 -45.37
C THR A 22 23.11 5.70 -44.35
N LEU A 23 23.37 5.44 -43.08
CA LEU A 23 22.59 5.94 -41.94
C LEU A 23 22.79 7.46 -41.82
N SER A 24 21.71 8.22 -41.92
CA SER A 24 21.63 9.60 -41.43
C SER A 24 21.00 9.59 -40.03
N PRO A 25 21.47 10.44 -39.09
CA PRO A 25 20.93 10.48 -37.74
C PRO A 25 19.58 11.20 -37.75
N ALA A 26 18.57 10.59 -37.11
CA ALA A 26 17.29 11.23 -36.87
C ALA A 26 17.48 12.30 -35.77
N SER A 27 17.58 13.56 -36.20
CA SER A 27 17.45 14.74 -35.33
C SER A 27 16.08 15.38 -35.54
N SER A 28 15.52 15.89 -34.44
CA SER A 28 14.30 16.68 -34.27
C SER A 28 12.98 15.91 -34.08
N LEU A 29 12.79 15.36 -32.88
CA LEU A 29 11.46 15.27 -32.27
C LEU A 29 11.21 16.60 -31.53
N SER A 30 10.56 17.53 -32.22
CA SER A 30 9.78 18.59 -31.57
C SER A 30 8.40 18.61 -32.23
N GLN A 31 7.63 17.56 -32.01
CA GLN A 31 6.18 17.68 -32.12
C GLN A 31 5.68 18.06 -30.74
N ASN A 32 5.43 19.36 -30.54
CA ASN A 32 4.54 19.86 -29.50
C ASN A 32 3.10 19.41 -29.85
N THR A 33 2.81 18.13 -29.70
CA THR A 33 1.44 17.69 -29.45
C THR A 33 1.16 18.07 -28.00
N THR A 34 0.34 19.09 -27.79
CA THR A 34 -0.17 19.41 -26.46
C THR A 34 -0.94 18.18 -25.97
N ILE A 35 -0.31 17.36 -25.12
CA ILE A 35 -0.97 16.23 -24.49
C ILE A 35 -2.11 16.81 -23.65
N GLY A 36 -3.34 16.36 -23.93
CA GLY A 36 -4.56 16.80 -23.26
C GLY A 36 -5.22 15.67 -22.50
N ALA A 37 -6.36 15.96 -21.88
CA ALA A 37 -7.14 14.97 -21.15
C ALA A 37 -7.63 13.91 -22.13
N GLU A 38 -7.37 12.64 -21.83
CA GLU A 38 -7.78 11.54 -22.70
C GLU A 38 -8.09 10.32 -21.83
N ILE A 39 -9.37 9.92 -21.85
CA ILE A 39 -9.88 8.75 -21.14
C ILE A 39 -10.31 7.75 -22.21
N VAL A 40 -9.73 6.56 -22.17
CA VAL A 40 -9.93 5.51 -23.17
C VAL A 40 -10.41 4.22 -22.54
N GLN A 41 -11.07 3.39 -23.34
CA GLN A 41 -11.33 2.00 -22.97
C GLN A 41 -10.14 1.15 -23.40
N GLY A 42 -9.70 0.28 -22.50
CA GLY A 42 -8.62 -0.66 -22.71
C GLY A 42 -9.00 -2.05 -22.21
N ALA A 43 -8.00 -2.92 -22.14
CA ALA A 43 -8.16 -4.25 -21.59
C ALA A 43 -6.97 -4.59 -20.69
N LEU A 44 -7.26 -5.30 -19.60
CA LEU A 44 -6.27 -5.80 -18.65
C LEU A 44 -6.27 -7.33 -18.67
N ARG A 45 -5.08 -7.94 -18.58
CA ARG A 45 -4.95 -9.38 -18.33
C ARG A 45 -5.25 -9.65 -16.86
N ILE A 46 -6.20 -10.54 -16.57
CA ILE A 46 -6.59 -10.89 -15.21
C ILE A 46 -6.41 -12.38 -14.93
N TYR A 47 -6.45 -12.79 -13.66
CA TYR A 47 -6.52 -14.22 -13.33
C TYR A 47 -7.85 -14.85 -13.78
N GLY A 48 -7.80 -16.10 -14.24
CA GLY A 48 -8.97 -16.87 -14.67
C GLY A 48 -9.55 -16.49 -16.03
N ASN A 49 -9.25 -15.30 -16.56
CA ASN A 49 -9.66 -14.85 -17.89
C ASN A 49 -8.55 -14.00 -18.52
N ASP A 50 -8.26 -14.17 -19.81
CA ASP A 50 -7.11 -13.49 -20.42
C ASP A 50 -7.38 -12.02 -20.81
N SER A 51 -8.57 -11.48 -20.53
CA SER A 51 -8.91 -10.08 -20.79
C SER A 51 -10.13 -9.59 -19.99
N TYR A 52 -10.04 -8.39 -19.40
CA TYR A 52 -11.14 -7.66 -18.78
C TYR A 52 -11.17 -6.20 -19.26
N PRO A 53 -12.34 -5.62 -19.61
CA PRO A 53 -12.43 -4.23 -20.04
C PRO A 53 -12.12 -3.27 -18.88
N ILE A 54 -11.21 -2.33 -19.10
CA ILE A 54 -10.87 -1.31 -18.10
C ILE A 54 -10.92 0.09 -18.70
N THR A 55 -11.09 1.09 -17.85
CA THR A 55 -10.86 2.48 -18.23
C THR A 55 -9.42 2.87 -17.93
N GLN A 56 -8.83 3.64 -18.83
CA GLN A 56 -7.48 4.17 -18.68
C GLN A 56 -7.48 5.68 -18.97
N ARG A 57 -6.50 6.39 -18.41
CA ARG A 57 -6.33 7.83 -18.63
C ARG A 57 -4.86 8.21 -18.81
N ARG A 58 -4.59 9.47 -19.19
CA ARG A 58 -3.20 9.97 -19.30
C ARG A 58 -2.56 10.12 -17.91
N PRO A 59 -1.36 9.55 -17.67
CA PRO A 59 -0.57 9.82 -16.47
C PRO A 59 0.05 11.22 -16.55
N LEU A 60 0.80 11.58 -15.51
CA LEU A 60 1.60 12.80 -15.51
C LEU A 60 2.66 12.74 -16.64
N PRO A 61 2.81 13.80 -17.47
CA PRO A 61 3.90 13.85 -18.46
C PRO A 61 5.28 13.85 -17.81
N LEU A 62 6.27 13.29 -18.51
CA LEU A 62 7.65 13.23 -18.00
C LEU A 62 8.33 14.58 -17.85
N ASP A 63 7.87 15.60 -18.57
CA ASP A 63 8.38 16.97 -18.48
C ASP A 63 7.59 17.83 -17.47
N ALA A 64 6.54 17.27 -16.85
CA ALA A 64 5.84 17.96 -15.79
C ALA A 64 6.74 18.08 -14.56
N ALA A 65 6.73 19.25 -13.93
CA ALA A 65 7.59 19.56 -12.79
C ALA A 65 7.45 18.54 -11.64
N ARG A 66 6.22 18.10 -11.33
CA ARG A 66 5.92 17.12 -10.29
C ARG A 66 6.36 15.68 -10.62
N SER A 67 6.69 15.37 -11.87
CA SER A 67 7.22 14.04 -12.23
C SER A 67 8.63 13.82 -11.70
N ARG A 68 9.36 14.91 -11.44
CA ARG A 68 10.77 14.95 -11.03
C ARG A 68 11.68 14.08 -11.87
N TYR A 69 11.39 13.97 -13.16
CA TYR A 69 12.16 13.11 -14.04
C TYR A 69 13.51 13.76 -14.43
N PRO A 70 14.67 13.20 -14.05
CA PRO A 70 15.97 13.75 -14.39
C PRO A 70 16.39 13.50 -15.85
N GLY A 71 15.57 12.81 -16.64
CA GLY A 71 15.86 12.42 -18.02
C GLY A 71 16.43 11.01 -18.16
N PHE A 72 16.31 10.46 -19.37
CA PHE A 72 16.84 9.13 -19.72
C PHE A 72 18.32 9.22 -20.05
N LYS A 73 19.15 8.38 -19.45
CA LYS A 73 20.59 8.34 -19.66
C LYS A 73 21.19 6.99 -19.28
N GLN A 74 21.46 6.16 -20.29
CA GLN A 74 22.21 4.91 -20.10
C GLN A 74 23.69 5.18 -19.89
N GLU A 75 24.17 4.88 -18.69
CA GLU A 75 25.57 5.08 -18.31
C GLU A 75 25.98 4.23 -17.11
N ASN A 76 27.29 4.09 -16.93
CA ASN A 76 27.88 3.47 -15.75
C ASN A 76 28.73 4.51 -15.02
N LEU A 77 28.44 4.70 -13.73
CA LEU A 77 29.13 5.64 -12.84
C LEU A 77 29.75 4.88 -11.67
N THR A 78 30.96 5.26 -11.27
CA THR A 78 31.50 4.85 -9.96
C THR A 78 31.29 5.98 -8.96
N LEU A 79 30.35 5.79 -8.04
CA LEU A 79 30.10 6.69 -6.93
C LEU A 79 31.12 6.38 -5.83
N LYS A 80 31.85 7.40 -5.38
CA LYS A 80 33.01 7.20 -4.49
C LYS A 80 32.63 7.24 -3.01
N ALA A 81 33.27 6.38 -2.22
CA ALA A 81 33.19 6.47 -0.77
C ALA A 81 33.57 7.87 -0.29
N GLY A 82 32.85 8.41 0.69
CA GLY A 82 33.06 9.77 1.19
C GLY A 82 32.26 10.86 0.45
N THR A 83 31.65 10.55 -0.70
CA THR A 83 30.82 11.51 -1.45
C THR A 83 29.36 11.53 -0.97
N ILE A 84 28.62 12.57 -1.34
CA ILE A 84 27.20 12.78 -1.06
C ILE A 84 26.42 13.06 -2.36
N ARG A 85 25.12 12.73 -2.40
CA ARG A 85 24.23 13.14 -3.51
C ARG A 85 23.61 14.51 -3.28
N ARG A 86 23.41 14.89 -2.02
CA ARG A 86 22.77 16.15 -1.60
C ARG A 86 23.40 16.60 -0.28
N ASP A 87 23.56 17.90 -0.09
CA ASP A 87 24.06 18.43 1.18
C ASP A 87 23.18 17.97 2.35
N GLY A 88 23.82 17.44 3.40
CA GLY A 88 23.17 16.88 4.58
C GLY A 88 22.69 15.43 4.46
N ALA A 89 22.71 14.83 3.25
CA ALA A 89 22.39 13.43 3.05
C ALA A 89 23.49 12.50 3.58
N LEU A 90 23.17 11.22 3.72
CA LEU A 90 24.11 10.18 4.14
C LEU A 90 25.31 10.12 3.18
N THR A 91 26.51 10.25 3.75
CA THR A 91 27.77 10.04 3.02
C THR A 91 27.94 8.58 2.64
N LEU A 92 28.36 8.32 1.40
CA LEU A 92 28.56 6.96 0.91
C LEU A 92 29.66 6.23 1.71
N PRO A 93 29.37 5.09 2.35
CA PRO A 93 30.36 4.38 3.16
C PRO A 93 31.32 3.51 2.34
N CYS A 94 31.02 3.26 1.06
CA CYS A 94 31.87 2.50 0.15
C CYS A 94 31.70 2.95 -1.30
N ASP A 95 32.58 2.49 -2.19
CA ASP A 95 32.46 2.70 -3.64
C ASP A 95 31.31 1.86 -4.21
N ILE A 96 30.43 2.51 -4.98
CA ILE A 96 29.25 1.90 -5.61
C ILE A 96 29.38 2.03 -7.13
N LEU A 97 29.21 0.93 -7.85
CA LEU A 97 28.96 0.96 -9.28
C LEU A 97 27.46 1.16 -9.50
N PHE A 98 27.12 2.27 -10.13
CA PHE A 98 25.77 2.64 -10.52
C PHE A 98 25.63 2.47 -12.04
N GLU A 99 24.81 1.52 -12.46
CA GLU A 99 24.43 1.29 -13.86
C GLU A 99 23.02 1.82 -14.06
N ARG A 100 22.88 2.88 -14.86
CA ARG A 100 21.64 3.64 -15.02
C ARG A 100 20.88 3.22 -16.27
N ASP A 101 19.56 3.17 -16.18
CA ASP A 101 18.64 2.88 -17.29
C ASP A 101 18.94 1.54 -18.01
N VAL A 102 19.26 0.50 -17.25
CA VAL A 102 19.51 -0.84 -17.80
C VAL A 102 18.19 -1.42 -18.33
N PRO A 103 18.13 -1.83 -19.61
CA PRO A 103 16.91 -2.36 -20.20
C PRO A 103 16.67 -3.82 -19.79
N VAL A 104 15.41 -4.14 -19.51
CA VAL A 104 14.93 -5.49 -19.22
C VAL A 104 13.76 -5.79 -20.17
N THR A 105 13.90 -6.83 -20.98
CA THR A 105 12.82 -7.26 -21.90
C THR A 105 11.93 -8.27 -21.19
N LEU A 106 10.65 -7.94 -21.05
CA LEU A 106 9.64 -8.82 -20.46
C LEU A 106 9.16 -9.88 -21.48
N ARG A 107 8.39 -10.87 -21.02
CA ARG A 107 7.91 -12.00 -21.86
C ARG A 107 7.09 -11.58 -23.09
N ASP A 108 6.48 -10.40 -23.06
CA ASP A 108 5.68 -9.85 -24.15
C ASP A 108 6.48 -8.90 -25.06
N GLY A 109 7.79 -8.78 -24.84
CA GLY A 109 8.72 -7.98 -25.63
C GLY A 109 8.83 -6.51 -25.20
N ILE A 110 8.06 -6.08 -24.21
CA ILE A 110 8.14 -4.72 -23.68
C ILE A 110 9.44 -4.52 -22.91
N ALA A 111 10.10 -3.38 -23.16
CA ALA A 111 11.28 -2.97 -22.42
C ALA A 111 10.88 -2.13 -21.20
N VAL A 112 11.28 -2.59 -20.02
CA VAL A 112 11.29 -1.79 -18.79
C VAL A 112 12.72 -1.43 -18.41
N TYR A 113 12.92 -0.36 -17.65
CA TYR A 113 14.25 0.14 -17.31
C TYR A 113 14.50 0.10 -15.80
N THR A 114 15.70 -0.29 -15.40
CA THR A 114 16.11 -0.33 -14.00
C THR A 114 17.45 0.34 -13.77
N ASP A 115 17.58 0.95 -12.61
CA ASP A 115 18.86 1.36 -12.06
C ASP A 115 19.42 0.23 -11.19
N ILE A 116 20.73 -0.03 -11.30
CA ILE A 116 21.43 -1.07 -10.56
C ILE A 116 22.56 -0.42 -9.77
N PHE A 117 22.55 -0.60 -8.46
CA PHE A 117 23.62 -0.21 -7.56
C PHE A 117 24.27 -1.46 -6.98
N ARG A 118 25.58 -1.64 -7.17
CA ARG A 118 26.29 -2.83 -6.67
C ARG A 118 27.74 -2.54 -6.31
N PRO A 119 28.45 -3.43 -5.58
CA PRO A 119 29.81 -3.14 -5.16
C PRO A 119 30.75 -2.98 -6.37
N ALA A 120 31.55 -1.91 -6.38
CA ALA A 120 32.37 -1.53 -7.54
C ALA A 120 33.60 -2.43 -7.80
N THR A 121 34.09 -3.14 -6.78
CA THR A 121 35.43 -3.76 -6.80
C THR A 121 35.44 -5.25 -6.47
N THR A 122 34.29 -5.90 -6.41
CA THR A 122 34.21 -7.34 -6.10
C THR A 122 34.17 -8.19 -7.36
N ASN A 123 34.94 -9.30 -7.36
CA ASN A 123 34.80 -10.39 -8.33
C ASN A 123 33.78 -11.45 -7.87
N ALA A 124 33.26 -11.33 -6.65
CA ALA A 124 32.25 -12.25 -6.13
C ALA A 124 30.85 -11.84 -6.58
N THR A 125 30.02 -12.83 -6.87
CA THR A 125 28.59 -12.62 -7.12
C THR A 125 27.87 -12.19 -5.83
N VAL A 126 26.86 -11.33 -5.94
CA VAL A 126 26.10 -10.81 -4.80
C VAL A 126 24.59 -11.09 -4.96
N PRO A 127 23.84 -11.29 -3.86
CA PRO A 127 22.38 -11.29 -3.91
C PRO A 127 21.83 -9.89 -4.19
N SER A 128 20.58 -9.83 -4.63
CA SER A 128 19.92 -8.57 -4.97
C SER A 128 18.65 -8.31 -4.17
N ILE A 129 18.38 -7.03 -3.92
CA ILE A 129 17.16 -6.52 -3.29
C ILE A 129 16.49 -5.53 -4.26
N VAL A 130 15.20 -5.75 -4.54
CA VAL A 130 14.45 -5.01 -5.57
C VAL A 130 13.38 -4.12 -4.93
N ALA A 131 13.27 -2.88 -5.43
CA ALA A 131 12.24 -1.90 -5.06
C ALA A 131 11.23 -1.65 -6.20
N TRP A 132 10.19 -2.49 -6.26
CA TRP A 132 9.23 -2.52 -7.37
C TRP A 132 8.04 -1.57 -7.19
N SER A 133 7.96 -0.51 -8.01
CA SER A 133 6.83 0.44 -8.01
C SER A 133 6.85 1.37 -9.24
N PRO A 134 5.76 2.11 -9.53
CA PRO A 134 5.73 3.11 -10.60
C PRO A 134 6.21 4.51 -10.16
N TYR A 135 6.87 4.63 -9.01
CA TYR A 135 7.14 5.92 -8.36
C TYR A 135 8.34 6.69 -8.92
N GLY A 136 9.10 6.11 -9.85
CA GLY A 136 10.35 6.66 -10.36
C GLY A 136 11.54 6.01 -9.68
N LYS A 137 12.50 5.50 -10.45
CA LYS A 137 13.67 4.74 -9.96
C LYS A 137 14.78 5.58 -9.32
N GLU A 138 14.81 6.89 -9.60
CA GLU A 138 15.69 7.85 -8.94
C GLU A 138 14.87 8.71 -7.98
N ILE A 139 14.71 9.99 -8.32
CA ILE A 139 13.64 10.82 -7.76
C ILE A 139 12.40 10.60 -8.62
N GLY A 140 11.22 10.84 -8.05
CA GLY A 140 9.99 10.78 -8.84
C GLY A 140 8.83 11.52 -8.21
N GLY A 141 7.63 11.09 -8.57
CA GLY A 141 6.37 11.75 -8.24
C GLY A 141 6.07 11.82 -6.74
N GLN A 142 6.78 11.05 -5.92
CA GLN A 142 6.66 11.00 -4.47
C GLN A 142 8.05 11.02 -3.84
N TRP A 143 8.24 11.76 -2.75
CA TRP A 143 9.50 11.81 -2.02
C TRP A 143 9.30 12.18 -0.54
N LEU A 144 10.27 11.87 0.31
CA LEU A 144 10.21 12.19 1.74
C LEU A 144 10.10 13.69 2.00
N ASP A 145 10.67 14.54 1.15
CA ASP A 145 10.57 16.00 1.30
C ASP A 145 9.15 16.55 1.05
N ASP A 146 8.26 15.76 0.44
CA ASP A 146 6.86 16.19 0.20
C ASP A 146 6.01 16.17 1.47
N VAL A 147 6.40 15.36 2.46
CA VAL A 147 5.65 15.16 3.69
C VAL A 147 6.24 16.01 4.80
N GLN A 148 5.36 16.55 5.65
CA GLN A 148 5.76 17.44 6.74
C GLN A 148 6.82 16.77 7.63
N GLY A 149 7.95 17.45 7.82
CA GLY A 149 9.04 16.95 8.66
C GLY A 149 9.67 15.64 8.16
N ARG A 150 9.55 15.32 6.86
CA ARG A 150 10.00 14.05 6.26
C ARG A 150 9.44 12.81 6.98
N SER A 151 8.26 12.94 7.59
CA SER A 151 7.64 11.93 8.46
C SER A 151 8.55 11.38 9.55
N GLY A 152 9.53 12.18 10.02
CA GLY A 152 10.52 11.77 11.03
C GLY A 152 11.83 11.21 10.47
N VAL A 153 11.92 10.97 9.16
CA VAL A 153 13.14 10.46 8.52
C VAL A 153 14.14 11.59 8.31
N ASN A 154 15.23 11.57 9.08
CA ASN A 154 16.30 12.54 8.91
C ASN A 154 16.95 12.38 7.54
N LEU A 155 17.23 13.50 6.86
CA LEU A 155 17.99 13.49 5.61
C LEU A 155 19.33 12.77 5.75
N SER A 156 20.02 12.89 6.90
CA SER A 156 21.31 12.22 7.13
C SER A 156 21.20 10.71 7.30
N SER A 157 20.00 10.15 7.41
CA SER A 157 19.74 8.71 7.48
C SER A 157 19.63 8.05 6.11
N VAL A 158 19.51 8.84 5.03
CA VAL A 158 19.37 8.33 3.66
C VAL A 158 20.30 9.05 2.68
N SER A 159 20.75 8.38 1.64
CA SER A 159 21.75 8.90 0.70
C SER A 159 21.16 9.68 -0.47
N GLU A 160 19.83 9.67 -0.60
CA GLU A 160 19.06 10.17 -1.74
C GLU A 160 19.32 9.37 -3.05
N LEU A 161 19.89 8.15 -2.95
CA LEU A 161 19.98 7.18 -4.06
C LEU A 161 18.84 6.15 -4.02
N GLN A 162 18.15 6.03 -2.88
CA GLN A 162 17.00 5.15 -2.72
C GLN A 162 15.88 5.53 -3.67
N LYS A 163 15.08 4.54 -4.06
CA LYS A 163 13.73 4.81 -4.54
C LYS A 163 12.87 5.29 -3.37
N PHE A 164 11.83 6.09 -3.60
CA PHE A 164 10.85 6.36 -2.55
C PHE A 164 10.35 5.03 -1.97
N GLU A 165 10.37 4.93 -0.62
CA GLU A 165 10.03 3.70 0.15
C GLU A 165 10.95 2.49 -0.03
N GLY A 166 12.04 2.63 -0.79
CA GLY A 166 12.94 1.54 -1.15
C GLY A 166 14.19 1.45 -0.26
N PRO A 167 14.93 0.34 -0.34
CA PRO A 167 16.20 0.17 0.36
C PRO A 167 17.24 1.19 -0.15
N ASP A 168 18.01 1.76 0.78
CA ASP A 168 19.06 2.72 0.44
C ASP A 168 20.33 2.03 -0.11
N PRO A 169 20.72 2.30 -1.38
CA PRO A 169 21.97 1.78 -1.94
C PRO A 169 23.21 2.02 -1.09
N ALA A 170 23.33 3.17 -0.42
CA ALA A 170 24.50 3.50 0.39
C ALA A 170 24.68 2.54 1.57
N TYR A 171 23.59 2.05 2.16
CA TYR A 171 23.66 1.05 3.21
C TYR A 171 23.94 -0.35 2.64
N TRP A 172 23.05 -0.81 1.76
CA TRP A 172 22.98 -2.21 1.37
C TRP A 172 24.11 -2.66 0.45
N VAL A 173 24.58 -1.79 -0.45
CA VAL A 173 25.72 -2.13 -1.32
C VAL A 173 26.98 -2.40 -0.50
N CYS A 174 27.20 -1.61 0.55
CA CYS A 174 28.34 -1.80 1.44
C CYS A 174 28.21 -3.02 2.37
N LYS A 175 27.02 -3.64 2.42
CA LYS A 175 26.79 -4.95 3.02
C LYS A 175 26.92 -6.09 2.02
N GLY A 176 27.31 -5.84 0.77
CA GLY A 176 27.51 -6.87 -0.25
C GLY A 176 26.22 -7.32 -0.93
N TYR A 177 25.27 -6.40 -1.13
CA TYR A 177 24.08 -6.60 -1.93
C TYR A 177 24.13 -5.75 -3.21
N ALA A 178 23.37 -6.16 -4.24
CA ALA A 178 22.94 -5.26 -5.29
C ALA A 178 21.55 -4.69 -4.97
N ILE A 179 21.32 -3.40 -5.21
CA ILE A 179 19.99 -2.76 -5.14
C ILE A 179 19.51 -2.48 -6.55
N LEU A 180 18.28 -2.89 -6.85
CA LEU A 180 17.64 -2.64 -8.14
C LEU A 180 16.40 -1.78 -7.95
N ASN A 181 16.39 -0.63 -8.63
CA ASN A 181 15.25 0.28 -8.68
C ASN A 181 14.67 0.25 -10.11
N PRO A 182 13.70 -0.63 -10.40
CA PRO A 182 13.04 -0.64 -11.70
C PRO A 182 11.95 0.43 -11.78
N ASP A 183 11.84 1.13 -12.90
CA ASP A 183 10.58 1.71 -13.34
C ASP A 183 9.80 0.59 -14.03
N ASN A 184 8.72 0.12 -13.39
CA ASN A 184 7.90 -0.96 -13.94
C ASN A 184 7.15 -0.52 -15.21
N ARG A 185 6.42 -1.46 -15.84
CA ARG A 185 5.70 -1.24 -17.10
C ARG A 185 4.95 0.10 -17.13
N GLY A 186 5.18 0.86 -18.20
CA GLY A 186 4.59 2.17 -18.48
C GLY A 186 5.07 3.33 -17.61
N ALA A 187 5.82 3.06 -16.53
CA ALA A 187 6.34 4.11 -15.65
C ALA A 187 7.54 4.78 -16.31
N TYR A 188 7.55 6.11 -16.30
CA TYR A 188 8.63 6.93 -16.82
C TYR A 188 9.04 6.57 -18.26
N SER A 189 10.25 6.05 -18.43
CA SER A 189 10.76 5.67 -19.75
C SER A 189 10.37 4.27 -20.20
N SER A 190 9.90 3.43 -19.29
CA SER A 190 9.46 2.06 -19.57
C SER A 190 8.27 2.04 -20.50
N GLU A 191 8.25 1.06 -21.40
CA GLU A 191 7.20 0.91 -22.41
C GLU A 191 5.91 0.33 -21.80
N GLY A 192 4.80 0.48 -22.54
CA GLY A 192 3.49 -0.05 -22.15
C GLY A 192 2.68 0.91 -21.29
N ASN A 193 1.64 0.37 -20.66
CA ASN A 193 0.71 1.11 -19.81
C ASN A 193 0.94 0.77 -18.34
N ILE A 194 0.83 1.78 -17.47
CA ILE A 194 0.89 1.57 -16.02
C ILE A 194 -0.38 0.84 -15.59
N THR A 195 -0.21 -0.30 -14.92
CA THR A 195 -1.30 -1.05 -14.30
C THR A 195 -1.12 -1.05 -12.78
N TYR A 196 -2.23 -1.07 -12.07
CA TYR A 196 -2.23 -1.39 -10.65
C TYR A 196 -1.88 -2.87 -10.43
N TRP A 197 -1.82 -3.27 -9.17
CA TRP A 197 -1.57 -4.66 -8.77
C TRP A 197 -2.53 -5.64 -9.44
N GLY A 198 -2.12 -6.90 -9.57
CA GLY A 198 -2.87 -7.94 -10.24
C GLY A 198 -1.99 -8.84 -11.10
N ARG A 199 -2.59 -9.63 -11.99
CA ARG A 199 -1.85 -10.62 -12.79
C ARG A 199 -0.73 -10.00 -13.62
N GLN A 200 -1.00 -8.89 -14.30
CA GLN A 200 0.02 -8.23 -15.14
C GLN A 200 1.25 -7.84 -14.32
N LEU A 201 1.07 -7.21 -13.15
CA LEU A 201 2.17 -6.81 -12.28
C LEU A 201 2.93 -8.02 -11.72
N GLY A 202 2.22 -9.08 -11.33
CA GLY A 202 2.82 -10.32 -10.84
C GLY A 202 3.72 -10.98 -11.89
N GLU A 203 3.22 -11.11 -13.13
CA GLU A 203 3.97 -11.70 -14.24
C GLU A 203 5.18 -10.84 -14.67
N ASP A 204 5.05 -9.52 -14.70
CA ASP A 204 6.17 -8.61 -15.00
C ASP A 204 7.27 -8.71 -13.94
N GLY A 205 6.89 -8.81 -12.67
CA GLY A 205 7.83 -9.01 -11.58
C GLY A 205 8.50 -10.39 -11.60
N TYR A 206 7.80 -11.44 -12.03
CA TYR A 206 8.40 -12.75 -12.28
C TYR A 206 9.54 -12.63 -13.30
N ASP A 207 9.26 -12.02 -14.46
CA ASP A 207 10.25 -11.89 -15.54
C ASP A 207 11.47 -11.09 -15.07
N PHE A 208 11.23 -10.03 -14.28
CA PHE A 208 12.31 -9.24 -13.70
C PHE A 208 13.17 -10.01 -12.70
N VAL A 209 12.57 -10.84 -11.83
CA VAL A 209 13.32 -11.68 -10.88
C VAL A 209 14.24 -12.63 -11.62
N GLU A 210 13.74 -13.32 -12.64
CA GLU A 210 14.53 -14.28 -13.41
C GLU A 210 15.65 -13.58 -14.19
N TRP A 211 15.35 -12.43 -14.80
CA TRP A 211 16.39 -11.61 -15.44
C TRP A 211 17.47 -11.15 -14.44
N ALA A 212 17.08 -10.70 -13.23
CA ALA A 212 18.03 -10.24 -12.22
C ALA A 212 18.91 -11.38 -11.69
N ALA A 213 18.38 -12.60 -11.63
CA ALA A 213 19.12 -13.79 -11.23
C ALA A 213 20.17 -14.22 -12.27
N GLU A 214 19.92 -13.98 -13.56
CA GLU A 214 20.81 -14.36 -14.66
C GLU A 214 22.01 -13.41 -14.88
N GLN A 215 22.03 -12.25 -14.23
CA GLN A 215 23.11 -11.28 -14.41
C GLN A 215 24.46 -11.85 -13.94
N ALA A 216 25.54 -11.55 -14.66
CA ALA A 216 26.87 -12.12 -14.39
C ALA A 216 27.43 -11.80 -12.99
N TRP A 217 26.96 -10.72 -12.37
CA TRP A 217 27.31 -10.33 -11.00
C TRP A 217 26.36 -10.91 -9.93
N SER A 218 25.26 -11.56 -10.34
CA SER A 218 24.23 -12.04 -9.44
C SER A 218 24.58 -13.40 -8.85
N SER A 219 24.24 -13.61 -7.58
CA SER A 219 24.34 -14.92 -6.93
C SER A 219 23.16 -15.85 -7.28
N GLY A 220 22.21 -15.37 -8.09
CA GLY A 220 20.96 -16.06 -8.39
C GLY A 220 19.90 -15.94 -7.29
N LYS A 221 20.17 -15.20 -6.20
CA LYS A 221 19.22 -14.98 -5.10
C LYS A 221 18.71 -13.55 -5.11
N VAL A 222 17.40 -13.41 -5.30
CA VAL A 222 16.69 -12.14 -5.38
C VAL A 222 15.72 -12.02 -4.21
N ALA A 223 15.56 -10.82 -3.65
CA ALA A 223 14.52 -10.50 -2.68
C ALA A 223 13.82 -9.19 -3.03
N PHE A 224 12.62 -9.00 -2.49
CA PHE A 224 11.94 -7.70 -2.49
C PHE A 224 11.96 -7.08 -1.09
N SER A 225 12.06 -5.75 -1.05
CA SER A 225 11.91 -4.95 0.17
C SER A 225 11.33 -3.58 -0.17
N GLY A 226 10.51 -3.06 0.72
CA GLY A 226 9.99 -1.70 0.63
C GLY A 226 8.62 -1.56 1.25
N ASN A 227 8.16 -0.31 1.33
CA ASN A 227 6.89 0.06 1.95
C ASN A 227 5.74 0.21 0.93
N SER A 228 4.49 0.16 1.38
CA SER A 228 3.29 0.55 0.63
C SER A 228 3.19 -0.13 -0.75
N TRP A 229 3.29 0.57 -1.88
CA TRP A 229 3.20 -0.10 -3.20
C TRP A 229 4.30 -1.15 -3.39
N LEU A 230 5.50 -0.88 -2.89
CA LEU A 230 6.61 -1.83 -2.95
C LEU A 230 6.31 -3.06 -2.10
N ALA A 231 5.59 -2.92 -0.97
CA ALA A 231 5.13 -4.03 -0.15
C ALA A 231 3.99 -4.82 -0.82
N VAL A 232 2.96 -4.14 -1.33
CA VAL A 232 1.82 -4.76 -2.01
C VAL A 232 2.29 -5.58 -3.22
N SER A 233 3.23 -5.04 -4.00
CA SER A 233 3.80 -5.72 -5.17
C SER A 233 4.43 -7.07 -4.83
N GLN A 234 5.04 -7.20 -3.64
CA GLN A 234 5.67 -8.46 -3.23
C GLN A 234 4.65 -9.59 -3.12
N TRP A 235 3.43 -9.30 -2.65
CA TRP A 235 2.38 -10.31 -2.52
C TRP A 235 1.97 -10.90 -3.87
N PHE A 236 1.81 -10.06 -4.89
CA PHE A 236 1.44 -10.51 -6.23
C PHE A 236 2.59 -11.22 -6.93
N ILE A 237 3.81 -10.69 -6.84
CA ILE A 237 4.98 -11.28 -7.52
C ILE A 237 5.36 -12.60 -6.87
N ALA A 238 5.38 -12.69 -5.53
CA ALA A 238 5.70 -13.93 -4.85
C ALA A 238 4.65 -15.03 -5.07
N ALA A 239 3.39 -14.67 -5.30
CA ALA A 239 2.34 -15.64 -5.64
C ALA A 239 2.55 -16.31 -7.01
N GLU A 240 3.30 -15.67 -7.92
CA GLU A 240 3.74 -16.26 -9.19
C GLU A 240 4.88 -17.28 -9.02
N ASN A 241 5.42 -17.43 -7.80
CA ASN A 241 6.49 -18.36 -7.44
C ASN A 241 7.74 -18.30 -8.39
N PRO A 242 8.37 -17.13 -8.59
CA PRO A 242 9.61 -17.06 -9.36
C PRO A 242 10.71 -17.92 -8.71
N PRO A 243 11.36 -18.84 -9.43
CA PRO A 243 12.34 -19.77 -8.85
C PRO A 243 13.50 -19.10 -8.10
N HIS A 244 13.93 -17.91 -8.52
CA HIS A 244 15.05 -17.19 -7.91
C HIS A 244 14.63 -16.18 -6.82
N LEU A 245 13.33 -16.00 -6.59
CA LEU A 245 12.83 -15.19 -5.49
C LEU A 245 13.02 -15.97 -4.18
N THR A 246 14.00 -15.56 -3.38
CA THR A 246 14.45 -16.29 -2.20
C THR A 246 13.75 -15.83 -0.93
N ALA A 247 13.38 -14.54 -0.81
CA ALA A 247 12.71 -13.99 0.35
C ALA A 247 11.94 -12.71 0.01
N ILE A 248 10.93 -12.37 0.82
CA ILE A 248 10.21 -11.08 0.74
C ILE A 248 10.21 -10.38 2.11
N ALA A 249 10.23 -9.05 2.08
CA ALA A 249 10.12 -8.20 3.26
C ALA A 249 9.08 -7.08 3.01
N PRO A 250 7.77 -7.40 3.05
CA PRO A 250 6.72 -6.42 2.88
C PRO A 250 6.55 -5.59 4.16
N TRP A 251 6.82 -4.29 4.02
CA TRP A 251 6.69 -3.31 5.09
C TRP A 251 5.38 -2.56 4.91
N GLU A 252 4.34 -2.90 5.67
CA GLU A 252 3.01 -2.29 5.57
C GLU A 252 2.44 -2.32 4.14
N GLY A 253 1.76 -3.41 3.78
CA GLY A 253 1.15 -3.56 2.44
C GLY A 253 -0.22 -4.22 2.46
N LEU A 254 -1.22 -3.52 1.91
CA LEU A 254 -2.55 -4.07 1.67
C LEU A 254 -2.54 -5.34 0.78
N THR A 255 -3.59 -6.16 0.84
CA THR A 255 -3.66 -7.42 0.07
C THR A 255 -4.92 -7.58 -0.76
N ASP A 256 -5.97 -6.79 -0.45
CA ASP A 256 -7.24 -6.76 -1.17
C ASP A 256 -7.62 -5.29 -1.40
N LEU A 257 -7.32 -4.76 -2.60
CA LEU A 257 -7.56 -3.35 -2.91
C LEU A 257 -9.03 -2.96 -2.70
N TYR A 258 -9.99 -3.85 -3.01
CA TYR A 258 -11.41 -3.59 -2.83
C TYR A 258 -11.74 -3.36 -1.35
N ARG A 259 -11.37 -4.31 -0.48
CA ARG A 259 -11.76 -4.27 0.94
C ARG A 259 -10.89 -3.37 1.80
N ASP A 260 -9.64 -3.13 1.39
CA ASP A 260 -8.69 -2.37 2.20
C ASP A 260 -8.85 -0.86 1.99
N THR A 261 -8.89 -0.38 0.73
CA THR A 261 -8.84 1.07 0.47
C THR A 261 -9.80 1.60 -0.60
N ALA A 262 -10.12 0.85 -1.66
CA ALA A 262 -10.91 1.38 -2.77
C ALA A 262 -12.42 1.44 -2.45
N ILE A 263 -12.98 0.38 -1.87
CA ILE A 263 -14.41 0.22 -1.60
C ILE A 263 -14.60 -0.44 -0.21
N ARG A 264 -13.84 0.03 0.79
CA ARG A 264 -13.86 -0.53 2.15
C ARG A 264 -15.29 -0.52 2.70
N GLY A 265 -15.77 -1.69 3.14
CA GLY A 265 -17.13 -1.86 3.64
C GLY A 265 -18.24 -1.63 2.60
N GLY A 266 -17.93 -1.57 1.31
CA GLY A 266 -18.90 -1.23 0.26
C GLY A 266 -19.03 0.26 -0.04
N ILE A 267 -18.18 1.12 0.56
CA ILE A 267 -18.21 2.58 0.37
C ILE A 267 -17.05 3.00 -0.56
N PRO A 268 -17.33 3.49 -1.78
CA PRO A 268 -16.29 3.94 -2.71
C PRO A 268 -15.51 5.14 -2.19
N ALA A 269 -14.17 5.07 -2.23
CA ALA A 269 -13.27 6.09 -1.71
C ALA A 269 -12.24 6.54 -2.78
N PRO A 270 -12.64 7.37 -3.77
CA PRO A 270 -11.73 7.76 -4.85
C PRO A 270 -10.62 8.74 -4.43
N GLY A 271 -10.78 9.49 -3.33
CA GLY A 271 -9.85 10.57 -2.96
C GLY A 271 -8.38 10.15 -2.92
N PHE A 272 -8.03 9.12 -2.14
CA PHE A 272 -6.65 8.65 -2.06
C PHE A 272 -6.14 8.05 -3.38
N GLN A 273 -6.99 7.28 -4.08
CA GLN A 273 -6.65 6.66 -5.35
C GLN A 273 -6.37 7.72 -6.44
N GLU A 274 -7.13 8.82 -6.44
CA GLU A 274 -6.89 9.99 -7.28
C GLU A 274 -5.56 10.67 -6.94
N SER A 275 -5.34 10.96 -5.65
CA SER A 275 -4.11 11.61 -5.19
C SER A 275 -2.86 10.83 -5.63
N ILE A 276 -2.84 9.51 -5.41
CA ILE A 276 -1.71 8.66 -5.77
C ILE A 276 -1.54 8.54 -7.28
N LEU A 277 -2.61 8.28 -8.05
CA LEU A 277 -2.51 8.13 -9.50
C LEU A 277 -1.91 9.38 -10.16
N THR A 278 -2.24 10.58 -9.67
CA THR A 278 -1.67 11.84 -10.22
C THR A 278 -0.16 12.02 -10.00
N THR A 279 0.47 11.16 -9.20
CA THR A 279 1.93 11.12 -9.02
C THR A 279 2.63 10.22 -10.04
N PHE A 280 1.89 9.36 -10.75
CA PHE A 280 2.48 8.42 -11.70
C PHE A 280 2.79 9.12 -13.01
N ALA A 281 4.03 9.01 -13.46
CA ALA A 281 4.48 9.58 -14.71
C ALA A 281 4.72 8.51 -15.77
N GLY A 282 4.38 8.79 -17.02
CA GLY A 282 4.50 7.82 -18.12
C GLY A 282 4.19 8.46 -19.48
N LYS A 283 4.45 7.70 -20.55
CA LYS A 283 4.25 8.17 -21.94
C LYS A 283 2.87 7.82 -22.51
N GLU A 284 2.34 6.66 -22.11
CA GLU A 284 1.11 6.10 -22.68
C GLU A 284 -0.09 6.34 -21.75
N PHE A 285 -0.64 5.28 -21.16
CA PHE A 285 -1.82 5.32 -20.31
C PHE A 285 -1.58 4.67 -18.95
N VAL A 286 -2.42 5.03 -17.98
CA VAL A 286 -2.50 4.41 -16.66
C VAL A 286 -3.92 3.89 -16.41
N GLU A 287 -4.02 2.71 -15.80
CA GLU A 287 -5.28 2.16 -15.29
C GLU A 287 -6.00 3.15 -14.37
N ASP A 288 -7.26 3.45 -14.69
CA ASP A 288 -8.05 4.47 -14.01
C ASP A 288 -8.86 3.88 -12.86
N VAL A 289 -8.16 3.43 -11.82
CA VAL A 289 -8.76 2.84 -10.62
C VAL A 289 -9.86 3.72 -10.00
N PRO A 290 -9.72 5.06 -9.90
CA PRO A 290 -10.81 5.93 -9.45
C PRO A 290 -12.10 5.81 -10.26
N ARG A 291 -12.04 5.65 -11.58
CA ARG A 291 -13.23 5.37 -12.39
C ARG A 291 -13.72 3.94 -12.20
N MET A 292 -12.81 2.98 -12.17
CA MET A 292 -13.16 1.57 -11.98
C MET A 292 -13.92 1.34 -10.68
N LEU A 293 -13.54 1.97 -9.56
CA LEU A 293 -14.25 1.84 -8.29
C LEU A 293 -15.64 2.49 -8.25
N LEU A 294 -15.94 3.40 -9.17
CA LEU A 294 -17.29 3.96 -9.31
C LEU A 294 -18.17 3.14 -10.24
N SER A 295 -17.60 2.50 -11.26
CA SER A 295 -18.33 1.63 -12.18
C SER A 295 -18.51 0.21 -11.66
N GLU A 296 -17.56 -0.30 -10.87
CA GLU A 296 -17.50 -1.67 -10.35
C GLU A 296 -17.72 -1.66 -8.82
N GLY A 297 -18.92 -1.28 -8.37
CA GLY A 297 -19.22 -1.11 -6.93
C GLY A 297 -19.42 -2.40 -6.12
N LEU A 298 -19.22 -3.56 -6.73
CA LEU A 298 -19.34 -4.90 -6.15
C LEU A 298 -18.10 -5.71 -6.55
N ILE A 299 -17.85 -6.85 -5.87
CA ILE A 299 -16.77 -7.76 -6.24
C ILE A 299 -17.06 -8.38 -7.61
N THR A 300 -16.23 -8.04 -8.59
CA THR A 300 -16.26 -8.54 -9.98
C THR A 300 -14.93 -9.22 -10.33
N PRO A 301 -14.80 -9.89 -11.50
CA PRO A 301 -13.52 -10.48 -11.90
C PRO A 301 -12.35 -9.48 -11.92
N TYR A 302 -12.63 -8.20 -12.19
CA TYR A 302 -11.65 -7.13 -12.05
C TYR A 302 -11.11 -7.03 -10.62
N TRP A 303 -12.00 -6.95 -9.61
CA TRP A 303 -11.58 -6.86 -8.22
C TRP A 303 -10.92 -8.13 -7.71
N GLN A 304 -11.34 -9.30 -8.19
CA GLN A 304 -10.69 -10.56 -7.87
C GLN A 304 -9.23 -10.58 -8.35
N ASP A 305 -8.91 -9.91 -9.47
CA ASP A 305 -7.53 -9.74 -9.92
C ASP A 305 -6.71 -8.86 -8.97
N LYS A 306 -7.36 -7.92 -8.26
CA LYS A 306 -6.73 -7.01 -7.29
C LYS A 306 -6.64 -7.58 -5.87
N ILE A 307 -6.85 -8.90 -5.72
CA ILE A 307 -6.67 -9.64 -4.47
C ILE A 307 -5.46 -10.57 -4.62
N ALA A 308 -4.48 -10.43 -3.74
CA ALA A 308 -3.29 -11.27 -3.76
C ALA A 308 -3.63 -12.72 -3.41
N MET A 309 -3.09 -13.67 -4.18
CA MET A 309 -3.23 -15.12 -3.92
C MET A 309 -2.20 -15.57 -2.87
N LEU A 310 -2.34 -15.07 -1.64
CA LEU A 310 -1.37 -15.21 -0.55
C LEU A 310 -1.00 -16.67 -0.27
N GLU A 311 -1.96 -17.58 -0.39
CA GLU A 311 -1.78 -19.02 -0.12
C GLU A 311 -0.75 -19.67 -1.06
N LYS A 312 -0.42 -19.04 -2.20
CA LYS A 312 0.62 -19.52 -3.11
C LYS A 312 2.04 -19.21 -2.63
N ILE A 313 2.21 -18.30 -1.68
CA ILE A 313 3.52 -17.81 -1.22
C ILE A 313 4.08 -18.77 -0.17
N LYS A 314 5.23 -19.40 -0.48
CA LYS A 314 5.89 -20.41 0.38
C LYS A 314 7.28 -20.01 0.85
N ILE A 315 7.84 -18.95 0.26
CA ILE A 315 9.18 -18.46 0.55
C ILE A 315 9.23 -17.73 1.89
N PRO A 316 10.41 -17.59 2.52
CA PRO A 316 10.60 -16.81 3.73
C PRO A 316 10.05 -15.38 3.62
N ALA A 317 9.38 -14.91 4.68
CA ALA A 317 8.77 -13.60 4.73
C ALA A 317 9.01 -12.88 6.07
N TYR A 318 9.54 -11.66 6.02
CA TYR A 318 9.61 -10.76 7.18
C TYR A 318 8.62 -9.60 7.02
N ILE A 319 7.49 -9.71 7.71
CA ILE A 319 6.32 -8.85 7.52
C ILE A 319 6.30 -7.81 8.64
N VAL A 320 6.11 -6.54 8.27
CA VAL A 320 5.94 -5.45 9.22
C VAL A 320 4.58 -4.81 9.05
N ALA A 321 3.93 -4.50 10.18
CA ALA A 321 2.61 -3.89 10.23
C ALA A 321 2.56 -2.77 11.27
N SER A 322 1.55 -1.92 11.18
CA SER A 322 1.13 -1.04 12.27
C SER A 322 -0.39 -1.08 12.42
N TYR A 323 -0.90 -0.71 13.60
CA TYR A 323 -2.35 -0.57 13.81
C TYR A 323 -2.88 0.79 13.34
N THR A 324 -2.00 1.77 13.21
CA THR A 324 -2.36 3.17 12.95
C THR A 324 -2.38 3.52 11.47
N ASN A 325 -1.83 2.67 10.61
CA ASN A 325 -1.88 2.87 9.17
C ASN A 325 -3.31 2.69 8.64
N LEU A 326 -3.84 3.74 8.02
CA LEU A 326 -5.22 3.80 7.55
C LEU A 326 -5.45 3.03 6.24
N LEU A 327 -4.39 2.54 5.61
CA LEU A 327 -4.42 1.89 4.30
C LEU A 327 -4.06 0.40 4.41
N HIS A 328 -2.99 0.09 5.12
CA HIS A 328 -2.30 -1.19 5.02
C HIS A 328 -2.48 -2.11 6.21
N ALA A 329 -3.04 -1.62 7.33
CA ALA A 329 -3.11 -2.37 8.59
C ALA A 329 -3.77 -3.75 8.38
N ARG A 330 -5.02 -3.79 7.90
CA ARG A 330 -5.71 -5.08 7.65
C ARG A 330 -4.88 -6.01 6.76
N GLY A 331 -4.47 -5.53 5.59
CA GLY A 331 -3.79 -6.39 4.61
C GLY A 331 -2.44 -6.93 5.08
N SER A 332 -1.70 -6.19 5.90
CA SER A 332 -0.42 -6.65 6.46
C SER A 332 -0.61 -7.85 7.40
N PHE A 333 -1.63 -7.82 8.25
CA PHE A 333 -1.98 -8.96 9.10
C PHE A 333 -2.54 -10.13 8.28
N GLU A 334 -3.35 -9.87 7.25
CA GLU A 334 -3.84 -10.90 6.33
C GLU A 334 -2.70 -11.59 5.58
N GLY A 335 -1.70 -10.81 5.13
CA GLY A 335 -0.46 -11.32 4.54
C GLY A 335 0.21 -12.33 5.47
N PHE A 336 0.45 -11.97 6.72
CA PHE A 336 1.04 -12.91 7.69
C PHE A 336 0.19 -14.17 7.90
N ARG A 337 -1.13 -14.01 8.08
CA ARG A 337 -2.03 -15.15 8.36
C ARG A 337 -2.09 -16.14 7.20
N ARG A 338 -2.24 -15.63 5.97
CA ARG A 338 -2.67 -16.43 4.81
C ARG A 338 -1.54 -16.98 3.94
N ILE A 339 -0.31 -16.46 4.03
CA ILE A 339 0.80 -17.09 3.31
C ILE A 339 1.08 -18.50 3.84
N SER A 340 1.41 -19.40 2.92
CA SER A 340 1.76 -20.80 3.20
C SER A 340 3.22 -20.99 3.61
N SER A 341 3.98 -19.89 3.79
CA SER A 341 5.36 -19.96 4.27
C SER A 341 5.42 -20.50 5.70
N GLU A 342 6.26 -21.51 5.91
CA GLU A 342 6.62 -21.99 7.25
C GLU A 342 7.63 -21.06 7.93
N GLU A 343 8.30 -20.22 7.15
CA GLU A 343 9.35 -19.31 7.59
C GLU A 343 8.88 -17.85 7.51
N LYS A 344 7.88 -17.52 8.33
CA LYS A 344 7.32 -16.18 8.41
C LYS A 344 7.51 -15.52 9.77
N TRP A 345 7.68 -14.20 9.76
CA TRP A 345 7.79 -13.35 10.94
C TRP A 345 6.88 -12.13 10.79
N LEU A 346 6.28 -11.70 11.91
CA LEU A 346 5.50 -10.47 12.03
C LEU A 346 6.11 -9.56 13.11
N ARG A 347 6.40 -8.31 12.76
CA ARG A 347 6.68 -7.25 13.73
C ARG A 347 5.64 -6.15 13.58
N VAL A 348 5.05 -5.72 14.70
CA VAL A 348 4.11 -4.59 14.73
C VAL A 348 4.75 -3.43 15.48
N HIS A 349 4.83 -2.26 14.86
CA HIS A 349 5.44 -1.06 15.45
C HIS A 349 4.40 0.02 15.81
N ASN A 350 4.85 1.07 16.49
CA ASN A 350 4.04 2.19 16.99
C ASN A 350 4.46 3.56 16.40
N THR A 351 5.27 3.55 15.34
CA THR A 351 5.83 4.73 14.68
C THR A 351 5.22 4.93 13.29
N GLN A 352 5.68 5.94 12.53
CA GLN A 352 5.37 6.05 11.10
C GLN A 352 6.03 4.96 10.28
N GLU A 353 5.39 4.58 9.17
CA GLU A 353 5.84 3.52 8.27
C GLU A 353 7.26 3.76 7.69
N TRP A 354 7.58 4.98 7.26
CA TRP A 354 8.91 5.34 6.73
C TRP A 354 9.94 5.58 7.83
N THR A 355 9.55 6.18 8.96
CA THR A 355 10.45 6.30 10.11
C THR A 355 10.90 4.93 10.58
N ASP A 356 9.97 3.98 10.69
CA ASP A 356 10.27 2.60 11.05
C ASP A 356 11.20 1.93 10.03
N TYR A 357 10.88 2.03 8.74
CA TYR A 357 11.66 1.39 7.67
C TYR A 357 13.13 1.85 7.63
N TYR A 358 13.38 3.14 7.88
CA TYR A 358 14.74 3.71 7.85
C TYR A 358 15.44 3.77 9.23
N ALA A 359 14.78 3.31 10.30
CA ALA A 359 15.40 3.25 11.62
C ALA A 359 16.56 2.23 11.63
N SER A 360 17.71 2.62 12.19
CA SER A 360 18.96 1.86 12.09
C SER A 360 18.86 0.43 12.63
N GLU A 361 18.11 0.25 13.71
CA GLU A 361 17.82 -1.00 14.38
C GLU A 361 16.93 -1.92 13.53
N HIS A 362 15.97 -1.35 12.80
CA HIS A 362 15.04 -2.11 11.97
C HIS A 362 15.66 -2.48 10.63
N VAL A 363 16.50 -1.60 10.06
CA VAL A 363 17.37 -1.92 8.93
C VAL A 363 18.35 -3.03 9.32
N ALA A 364 18.93 -2.99 10.53
CA ALA A 364 19.84 -4.04 11.00
C ALA A 364 19.13 -5.40 11.19
N ASP A 365 17.89 -5.41 11.69
CA ASP A 365 17.08 -6.63 11.78
C ASP A 365 16.73 -7.18 10.40
N LEU A 366 16.33 -6.32 9.46
CA LEU A 366 16.11 -6.73 8.06
C LEU A 366 17.40 -7.26 7.41
N GLN A 367 18.56 -6.67 7.72
CA GLN A 367 19.85 -7.15 7.24
C GLN A 367 20.13 -8.58 7.74
N LYS A 368 19.85 -8.88 9.02
CA LYS A 368 20.01 -10.24 9.56
C LYS A 368 19.13 -11.25 8.83
N PHE A 369 17.86 -10.89 8.57
CA PHE A 369 16.95 -11.74 7.79
C PHE A 369 17.53 -12.05 6.40
N PHE A 370 17.95 -11.02 5.67
CA PHE A 370 18.52 -11.20 4.33
C PHE A 370 19.88 -11.90 4.33
N ASP A 371 20.77 -11.62 5.29
CA ASP A 371 22.06 -12.32 5.39
C ASP A 371 21.85 -13.82 5.61
N HIS A 372 20.84 -14.20 6.39
CA HIS A 372 20.48 -15.61 6.59
C HIS A 372 20.02 -16.27 5.29
N TYR A 373 18.98 -15.74 4.63
CA TYR A 373 18.37 -16.40 3.47
C TYR A 373 19.15 -16.19 2.17
N LEU A 374 19.64 -14.97 1.95
CA LEU A 374 20.31 -14.59 0.71
C LEU A 374 21.79 -14.98 0.73
N LYS A 375 22.49 -14.88 1.86
CA LYS A 375 23.91 -15.27 1.93
C LYS A 375 24.18 -16.61 2.59
N GLY A 376 23.18 -17.21 3.25
CA GLY A 376 23.36 -18.48 3.96
C GLY A 376 24.12 -18.32 5.27
N GLU A 377 24.14 -17.12 5.85
CA GLU A 377 24.84 -16.87 7.11
C GLU A 377 24.09 -17.49 8.30
N ASP A 378 24.83 -18.16 9.18
CA ASP A 378 24.33 -18.60 10.49
C ASP A 378 24.50 -17.46 11.50
N ASN A 379 23.58 -16.49 11.44
CA ASN A 379 23.61 -15.27 12.25
C ASN A 379 22.58 -15.27 13.38
N GLY A 380 21.94 -16.41 13.64
CA GLY A 380 20.92 -16.57 14.68
C GLY A 380 19.53 -16.05 14.33
N TRP A 381 19.25 -15.59 13.10
CA TRP A 381 17.92 -15.09 12.70
C TRP A 381 16.77 -16.05 13.03
N GLN A 382 16.99 -17.36 12.90
CA GLN A 382 15.99 -18.39 13.21
C GLN A 382 15.54 -18.38 14.67
N SER A 383 16.31 -17.77 15.58
CA SER A 383 15.94 -17.60 16.99
C SER A 383 15.11 -16.34 17.26
N THR A 384 14.94 -15.46 16.26
CA THR A 384 14.08 -14.28 16.37
C THR A 384 12.62 -14.74 16.62
N PRO A 385 11.93 -14.21 17.64
CA PRO A 385 10.53 -14.54 17.89
C PRO A 385 9.67 -14.29 16.65
N ARG A 386 8.81 -15.26 16.33
CA ARG A 386 7.97 -15.26 15.12
C ARG A 386 7.02 -14.06 15.08
N ILE A 387 6.49 -13.65 16.23
CA ILE A 387 5.55 -12.53 16.32
C ILE A 387 5.98 -11.62 17.47
N ARG A 388 6.18 -10.34 17.14
CA ARG A 388 6.56 -9.27 18.06
C ARG A 388 5.56 -8.13 17.90
N LEU A 389 4.76 -7.86 18.92
CA LEU A 389 3.70 -6.84 18.88
C LEU A 389 4.13 -5.56 19.59
N ALA A 390 3.71 -4.41 19.05
CA ALA A 390 3.46 -3.23 19.85
C ALA A 390 2.12 -3.39 20.59
N VAL A 391 2.04 -2.91 21.83
CA VAL A 391 0.79 -2.69 22.56
C VAL A 391 0.74 -1.22 22.92
N LEU A 392 -0.17 -0.51 22.26
CA LEU A 392 -0.29 0.93 22.37
C LEU A 392 -0.92 1.29 23.72
N ASP A 393 -0.33 2.25 24.41
CA ASP A 393 -0.79 2.77 25.68
C ASP A 393 -0.82 4.31 25.65
N PRO A 394 -1.65 4.96 24.79
CA PRO A 394 -1.70 6.41 24.69
C PRO A 394 -1.98 7.04 26.06
N GLY A 395 -1.17 8.03 26.44
CA GLY A 395 -1.16 8.61 27.79
C GLY A 395 -0.12 8.01 28.73
N ALA A 396 0.53 6.92 28.34
CA ALA A 396 1.64 6.27 29.03
C ALA A 396 2.67 5.74 27.99
N GLU A 397 3.50 4.78 28.38
CA GLU A 397 4.54 4.19 27.52
C GLU A 397 4.04 2.92 26.83
N ASP A 398 4.16 2.88 25.50
CA ASP A 398 3.84 1.71 24.69
C ASP A 398 4.75 0.53 25.05
N THR A 399 4.22 -0.70 24.99
CA THR A 399 5.03 -1.91 25.12
C THR A 399 5.45 -2.37 23.73
N LEU A 400 6.76 -2.41 23.45
CA LEU A 400 7.31 -2.85 22.18
C LEU A 400 7.84 -4.29 22.25
N ASP A 401 7.92 -4.93 21.08
CA ASP A 401 8.46 -6.29 20.90
C ASP A 401 7.86 -7.36 21.84
N ARG A 402 6.58 -7.20 22.23
CA ARG A 402 5.90 -8.22 23.03
C ARG A 402 5.75 -9.50 22.20
N VAL A 403 6.40 -10.57 22.65
CA VAL A 403 6.33 -11.87 22.01
C VAL A 403 4.97 -12.52 22.28
N VAL A 404 4.35 -13.06 21.23
CA VAL A 404 3.12 -13.86 21.32
C VAL A 404 3.27 -15.13 20.50
N ALA A 405 2.52 -16.17 20.86
CA ALA A 405 2.63 -17.49 20.23
C ALA A 405 2.06 -17.53 18.80
N ASP A 406 0.98 -16.79 18.54
CA ASP A 406 0.32 -16.75 17.23
C ASP A 406 -0.45 -15.42 17.03
N TRP A 407 -0.91 -15.18 15.81
CA TRP A 407 -1.83 -14.10 15.46
C TRP A 407 -3.05 -14.63 14.67
N PRO A 408 -4.29 -14.42 15.15
CA PRO A 408 -4.68 -13.77 16.41
C PRO A 408 -4.10 -14.43 17.66
N VAL A 409 -3.92 -13.66 18.73
CA VAL A 409 -3.31 -14.16 19.97
C VAL A 409 -4.21 -15.22 20.62
N PRO A 410 -3.71 -16.44 20.88
CA PRO A 410 -4.53 -17.52 21.43
C PRO A 410 -4.85 -17.29 22.91
N GLY A 411 -5.99 -17.81 23.37
CA GLY A 411 -6.36 -17.82 24.79
C GLY A 411 -6.97 -16.53 25.33
N LEU A 412 -7.10 -15.48 24.51
CA LEU A 412 -7.76 -14.23 24.92
C LEU A 412 -9.25 -14.43 25.19
N GLU A 413 -9.77 -13.75 26.21
CA GLU A 413 -11.18 -13.79 26.56
C GLU A 413 -11.98 -12.90 25.60
N SER A 414 -13.18 -13.33 25.21
CA SER A 414 -14.07 -12.48 24.41
C SER A 414 -14.90 -11.59 25.34
N LYS A 415 -14.75 -10.27 25.21
CA LYS A 415 -15.50 -9.28 25.98
C LYS A 415 -16.62 -8.67 25.13
N THR A 416 -17.83 -8.71 25.69
CA THR A 416 -19.03 -8.15 25.07
C THR A 416 -19.48 -6.89 25.81
N LEU A 417 -19.67 -5.80 25.06
CA LEU A 417 -20.26 -4.56 25.58
C LEU A 417 -21.52 -4.22 24.78
N TYR A 418 -22.68 -4.32 25.42
CA TYR A 418 -23.98 -3.96 24.86
C TYR A 418 -24.16 -2.45 24.85
N LEU A 419 -24.72 -1.91 23.77
CA LEU A 419 -25.10 -0.51 23.68
C LEU A 419 -26.27 -0.22 24.62
N GLN A 420 -26.17 0.88 25.36
CA GLN A 420 -27.17 1.30 26.34
C GLN A 420 -27.72 2.70 26.00
N PRO A 421 -28.93 3.05 26.49
CA PRO A 421 -29.34 4.45 26.54
C PRO A 421 -28.35 5.30 27.36
N ASN A 422 -28.42 6.62 27.18
CA ASN A 422 -27.57 7.59 27.89
C ASN A 422 -26.07 7.53 27.54
N ASN A 423 -25.72 7.21 26.29
CA ASN A 423 -24.35 7.26 25.77
C ASN A 423 -23.37 6.37 26.53
N SER A 424 -23.81 5.15 26.90
CA SER A 424 -22.99 4.21 27.66
C SER A 424 -22.94 2.82 27.05
N LEU A 425 -21.91 2.07 27.42
CA LEU A 425 -21.71 0.66 27.10
C LEU A 425 -21.75 -0.13 28.41
N SER A 426 -22.30 -1.35 28.39
CA SER A 426 -22.37 -2.21 29.57
C SER A 426 -22.13 -3.68 29.21
N GLU A 427 -21.52 -4.42 30.14
CA GLU A 427 -21.38 -5.88 30.03
C GLU A 427 -22.72 -6.62 30.17
N SER A 428 -23.73 -5.96 30.75
CA SER A 428 -25.07 -6.52 30.90
C SER A 428 -25.99 -6.11 29.73
N PRO A 429 -26.73 -7.04 29.11
CA PRO A 429 -27.70 -6.70 28.07
C PRO A 429 -28.89 -5.94 28.64
N LEU A 430 -29.48 -5.07 27.82
CA LEU A 430 -30.70 -4.35 28.18
C LEU A 430 -31.93 -5.24 27.98
N SER A 431 -32.81 -5.37 28.99
CA SER A 431 -33.99 -6.23 28.89
C SER A 431 -35.11 -5.66 28.02
N ASN A 432 -35.30 -4.33 28.04
CA ASN A 432 -36.36 -3.66 27.28
C ASN A 432 -35.81 -3.10 25.96
N GLU A 433 -36.59 -3.23 24.88
CA GLU A 433 -36.24 -2.62 23.60
C GLU A 433 -36.27 -1.07 23.70
N THR A 434 -35.24 -0.43 23.16
CA THR A 434 -35.17 1.03 22.99
C THR A 434 -34.40 1.38 21.72
N ILE A 435 -34.40 2.66 21.35
CA ILE A 435 -33.83 3.16 20.10
C ILE A 435 -32.89 4.31 20.41
N LEU A 436 -31.66 4.22 19.90
CA LEU A 436 -30.76 5.35 19.77
C LEU A 436 -30.89 5.93 18.36
N SER A 437 -30.66 7.24 18.19
CA SER A 437 -30.82 7.87 16.88
C SER A 437 -29.84 9.01 16.66
N TYR A 438 -29.51 9.23 15.39
CA TYR A 438 -28.78 10.40 14.93
C TYR A 438 -29.25 10.83 13.54
N ASN A 439 -29.07 12.10 13.21
CA ASN A 439 -29.34 12.62 11.87
C ASN A 439 -28.12 12.37 10.99
N SER A 440 -28.30 11.65 9.89
CA SER A 440 -27.20 11.24 9.01
C SER A 440 -26.58 12.38 8.22
N SER A 441 -27.23 13.54 8.17
CA SER A 441 -26.69 14.78 7.58
C SER A 441 -25.78 15.55 8.55
N SER A 442 -25.69 15.14 9.81
CA SER A 442 -24.76 15.68 10.80
C SER A 442 -23.36 15.11 10.61
N ALA A 443 -22.32 15.88 10.90
CA ALA A 443 -20.94 15.36 10.96
C ALA A 443 -20.71 14.42 12.17
N SER A 444 -21.62 14.41 13.14
CA SER A 444 -21.53 13.62 14.37
C SER A 444 -22.69 12.63 14.46
N GLY A 445 -22.39 11.41 14.93
CA GLY A 445 -23.39 10.40 15.27
C GLY A 445 -23.52 10.19 16.78
N ILE A 446 -23.38 8.94 17.24
CA ILE A 446 -23.50 8.54 18.64
C ILE A 446 -22.12 8.16 19.19
N THR A 447 -21.80 8.65 20.39
CA THR A 447 -20.64 8.23 21.16
C THR A 447 -21.12 7.51 22.42
N LEU A 448 -20.60 6.31 22.67
CA LEU A 448 -20.90 5.52 23.87
C LEU A 448 -19.62 5.19 24.61
N ASN A 449 -19.61 5.35 25.94
CA ASN A 449 -18.43 5.12 26.75
C ASN A 449 -18.60 3.94 27.71
N PHE A 450 -17.54 3.15 27.85
CA PHE A 450 -17.37 2.15 28.90
C PHE A 450 -16.24 2.60 29.82
N GLN A 451 -16.54 2.78 31.11
CA GLN A 451 -15.49 3.01 32.10
C GLN A 451 -14.85 1.68 32.47
N VAL A 452 -13.56 1.58 32.22
CA VAL A 452 -12.79 0.36 32.41
C VAL A 452 -12.60 0.11 33.91
N PRO A 453 -13.12 -0.99 34.48
CA PRO A 453 -13.11 -1.21 35.93
C PRO A 453 -11.73 -1.61 36.46
N GLU A 454 -10.96 -2.33 35.64
CA GLU A 454 -9.61 -2.82 35.93
C GLU A 454 -8.77 -2.83 34.65
N MET A 455 -7.45 -2.83 34.78
CA MET A 455 -6.57 -2.78 33.60
C MET A 455 -6.83 -3.96 32.67
N MET A 456 -7.02 -3.65 31.39
CA MET A 456 -7.26 -4.62 30.33
C MET A 456 -6.53 -4.21 29.05
N GLU A 457 -6.22 -5.18 28.20
CA GLU A 457 -5.65 -4.94 26.87
C GLU A 457 -6.58 -5.54 25.80
N LEU A 458 -7.09 -4.70 24.90
CA LEU A 458 -7.77 -5.15 23.68
C LEU A 458 -6.69 -5.54 22.68
N ILE A 459 -6.61 -6.81 22.26
CA ILE A 459 -5.58 -7.30 21.33
C ILE A 459 -6.18 -8.23 20.27
N GLY A 460 -6.29 -7.76 19.03
CA GLY A 460 -6.82 -8.54 17.91
C GLY A 460 -7.87 -7.81 17.10
N TYR A 461 -8.72 -8.58 16.42
CA TYR A 461 -9.84 -8.10 15.63
C TYR A 461 -11.07 -7.86 16.51
N SER A 462 -11.90 -6.90 16.14
CA SER A 462 -13.14 -6.60 16.86
C SER A 462 -14.33 -6.53 15.89
N LYS A 463 -15.53 -6.72 16.43
CA LYS A 463 -16.79 -6.62 15.67
C LYS A 463 -17.76 -5.70 16.37
N LEU A 464 -18.45 -4.86 15.59
CA LEU A 464 -19.65 -4.16 16.05
C LEU A 464 -20.89 -4.77 15.40
N ARG A 465 -21.79 -5.34 16.21
CA ARG A 465 -23.13 -5.74 15.77
C ARG A 465 -24.11 -4.61 16.03
N LEU A 466 -24.90 -4.25 15.02
CA LEU A 466 -25.99 -3.28 15.16
C LEU A 466 -27.27 -3.80 14.53
N TRP A 467 -28.41 -3.42 15.12
CA TRP A 467 -29.73 -3.53 14.50
C TRP A 467 -30.15 -2.14 14.02
N LEU A 468 -30.31 -1.98 12.72
CA LEU A 468 -30.44 -0.68 12.08
C LEU A 468 -31.75 -0.54 11.32
N SER A 469 -32.32 0.65 11.32
CA SER A 469 -33.38 1.04 10.38
C SER A 469 -33.30 2.52 10.04
N SER A 470 -34.00 2.92 8.97
CA SER A 470 -34.23 4.31 8.62
C SER A 470 -35.62 4.47 7.97
N PRO A 471 -36.38 5.54 8.30
CA PRO A 471 -37.63 5.87 7.60
C PRO A 471 -37.37 6.59 6.28
N ASP A 472 -36.21 7.25 6.13
CA ASP A 472 -35.93 8.23 5.09
C ASP A 472 -34.96 7.72 4.01
N ALA A 473 -34.19 6.66 4.32
CA ALA A 473 -33.13 6.13 3.49
C ALA A 473 -33.40 4.69 3.04
N THR A 474 -33.02 4.40 1.79
CA THR A 474 -33.05 3.04 1.22
C THR A 474 -31.71 2.32 1.38
N ASP A 475 -30.69 3.00 1.92
CA ASP A 475 -29.37 2.48 2.24
C ASP A 475 -28.71 3.38 3.31
N MET A 476 -27.68 2.90 3.97
CA MET A 476 -26.98 3.62 5.04
C MET A 476 -25.48 3.37 4.93
N GLU A 477 -24.66 4.39 5.18
CA GLU A 477 -23.20 4.33 5.17
C GLU A 477 -22.66 4.75 6.53
N ILE A 478 -22.07 3.80 7.23
CA ILE A 478 -21.71 3.92 8.64
C ILE A 478 -20.21 3.85 8.79
N SER A 479 -19.67 4.76 9.59
CA SER A 479 -18.31 4.69 10.11
C SER A 479 -18.32 4.37 11.60
N VAL A 480 -17.34 3.59 12.01
CA VAL A 480 -17.15 3.16 13.39
C VAL A 480 -15.70 3.40 13.78
N SER A 481 -15.49 3.93 14.98
CA SER A 481 -14.17 3.96 15.61
C SER A 481 -14.26 3.63 17.10
N VAL A 482 -13.24 2.94 17.60
CA VAL A 482 -13.01 2.75 19.03
C VAL A 482 -11.78 3.54 19.43
N GLN A 483 -11.88 4.29 20.53
CA GLN A 483 -10.80 5.13 21.04
C GLN A 483 -10.60 4.96 22.54
N LYS A 484 -9.35 5.10 22.99
CA LYS A 484 -8.99 5.28 24.40
C LYS A 484 -9.09 6.75 24.80
N LEU A 485 -9.84 7.04 25.86
CA LEU A 485 -9.88 8.37 26.48
C LEU A 485 -9.38 8.28 27.93
N SER A 486 -8.85 9.39 28.44
CA SER A 486 -8.51 9.53 29.85
C SER A 486 -9.74 9.34 30.75
N SER A 487 -9.52 9.16 32.06
CA SER A 487 -10.60 9.09 33.05
C SER A 487 -11.48 10.35 33.13
N SER A 488 -11.00 11.49 32.62
CA SER A 488 -11.78 12.74 32.46
C SER A 488 -12.52 12.85 31.13
N GLY A 489 -12.43 11.84 30.26
CA GLY A 489 -13.03 11.84 28.92
C GLY A 489 -12.25 12.65 27.88
N THR A 490 -10.94 12.86 28.09
CA THR A 490 -10.08 13.59 27.15
C THR A 490 -9.39 12.62 26.21
N ALA A 491 -9.42 12.90 24.90
CA ALA A 491 -8.68 12.11 23.91
C ALA A 491 -7.18 12.30 24.08
N PHE A 492 -6.43 11.20 24.02
CA PHE A 492 -4.97 11.26 23.95
C PHE A 492 -4.54 11.73 22.56
N PRO A 493 -3.47 12.54 22.46
CA PRO A 493 -2.92 12.92 21.16
C PRO A 493 -2.50 11.67 20.40
N SER A 494 -2.61 11.71 19.07
CA SER A 494 -1.99 10.66 18.26
C SER A 494 -0.49 10.69 18.48
N THR A 495 0.09 9.61 18.99
CA THR A 495 1.53 9.40 19.17
C THR A 495 2.19 8.93 17.87
N GLY A 496 1.41 8.52 16.86
CA GLY A 496 1.87 8.18 15.53
C GLY A 496 1.82 9.40 14.60
N SER A 497 2.84 9.55 13.75
CA SER A 497 2.89 10.57 12.69
C SER A 497 2.06 10.22 11.45
N GLU A 498 1.36 9.09 11.46
CA GLU A 498 0.23 8.83 10.58
C GLU A 498 -0.94 9.72 11.03
N SER A 499 -1.52 10.50 10.11
CA SER A 499 -2.53 11.54 10.35
C SER A 499 -3.87 11.10 10.97
N SER A 500 -3.98 9.90 11.55
CA SER A 500 -5.18 9.45 12.24
C SER A 500 -5.40 10.23 13.53
N SER A 501 -6.55 10.90 13.64
CA SER A 501 -7.02 11.52 14.89
C SER A 501 -7.44 10.49 15.95
N THR A 502 -7.54 9.21 15.59
CA THR A 502 -7.98 8.12 16.46
C THR A 502 -6.94 7.01 16.51
N ILE A 503 -6.40 6.75 17.70
CA ILE A 503 -5.59 5.56 17.96
C ILE A 503 -6.55 4.45 18.40
N GLY A 504 -6.95 3.60 17.45
CA GLY A 504 -7.77 2.41 17.71
C GLY A 504 -8.45 1.83 16.48
N PRO A 505 -9.16 0.71 16.63
CA PRO A 505 -9.72 -0.02 15.51
C PRO A 505 -10.90 0.74 14.88
N THR A 506 -10.98 0.69 13.55
CA THR A 506 -12.00 1.37 12.75
C THR A 506 -12.75 0.39 11.85
N GLY A 507 -13.96 0.76 11.45
CA GLY A 507 -14.79 0.01 10.52
C GLY A 507 -15.64 0.92 9.63
N LEU A 508 -15.99 0.40 8.46
CA LEU A 508 -16.91 1.03 7.52
C LEU A 508 -17.91 -0.02 7.04
N LEU A 509 -19.15 0.40 6.81
CA LEU A 509 -20.15 -0.45 6.17
C LEU A 509 -21.19 0.38 5.40
N ARG A 510 -21.39 0.02 4.13
CA ARG A 510 -22.63 0.29 3.40
C ARG A 510 -23.61 -0.84 3.69
N VAL A 511 -24.72 -0.51 4.35
CA VAL A 511 -25.66 -1.49 4.92
C VAL A 511 -26.27 -2.39 3.86
N SER A 512 -26.51 -1.92 2.64
CA SER A 512 -26.96 -2.78 1.55
C SER A 512 -25.98 -3.91 1.22
N GLN A 513 -24.68 -3.77 1.49
CA GLN A 513 -23.65 -4.79 1.27
C GLN A 513 -23.29 -5.60 2.55
N ARG A 514 -24.20 -5.65 3.53
CA ARG A 514 -24.04 -6.36 4.82
C ARG A 514 -23.94 -7.88 4.77
N GLU A 515 -24.00 -8.49 3.59
CA GLU A 515 -24.01 -9.95 3.48
C GLU A 515 -22.65 -10.53 3.89
N LEU A 516 -22.70 -11.53 4.77
CA LEU A 516 -21.53 -12.21 5.30
C LEU A 516 -21.25 -13.51 4.54
N ASP A 517 -19.97 -13.84 4.40
CA ASP A 517 -19.52 -15.18 4.05
C ASP A 517 -19.56 -16.02 5.33
N THR A 518 -20.43 -17.03 5.37
CA THR A 518 -20.61 -17.85 6.58
C THR A 518 -19.44 -18.75 6.90
N ASP A 519 -18.61 -19.09 5.90
CA ASP A 519 -17.49 -20.01 6.07
C ASP A 519 -16.21 -19.26 6.48
N LEU A 520 -16.06 -18.01 6.02
CA LEU A 520 -14.92 -17.16 6.37
C LEU A 520 -15.14 -16.30 7.61
N SER A 521 -16.40 -16.00 7.96
CA SER A 521 -16.69 -15.15 9.12
C SER A 521 -16.42 -15.88 10.43
N THR A 522 -15.80 -15.18 11.38
CA THR A 522 -15.72 -15.60 12.79
C THR A 522 -16.51 -14.65 13.67
N ASP A 523 -16.65 -14.96 14.95
CA ASP A 523 -17.34 -14.08 15.90
C ASP A 523 -16.70 -12.69 15.99
N LEU A 524 -15.37 -12.60 15.90
CA LEU A 524 -14.61 -11.35 16.01
C LEU A 524 -14.27 -10.71 14.66
N GLU A 525 -14.36 -11.48 13.58
CA GLU A 525 -13.95 -11.05 12.24
C GLU A 525 -15.03 -11.44 11.22
N PRO A 526 -16.08 -10.62 11.06
CA PRO A 526 -17.07 -10.84 10.02
C PRO A 526 -16.44 -10.57 8.64
N PHE A 527 -16.72 -11.44 7.68
CA PHE A 527 -16.24 -11.32 6.31
C PHE A 527 -17.39 -10.91 5.37
N LEU A 528 -17.32 -9.70 4.80
CA LEU A 528 -18.33 -9.17 3.89
C LEU A 528 -18.09 -9.66 2.44
N VAL A 529 -19.11 -10.26 1.80
CA VAL A 529 -18.97 -10.85 0.46
C VAL A 529 -18.92 -9.82 -0.66
N HIS A 530 -19.70 -8.73 -0.53
CA HIS A 530 -19.79 -7.64 -1.52
C HIS A 530 -20.20 -8.07 -2.94
N THR A 531 -20.98 -9.15 -3.09
CA THR A 531 -21.44 -9.65 -4.41
C THR A 531 -22.84 -9.18 -4.79
N SER A 532 -23.60 -8.61 -3.85
CA SER A 532 -24.96 -8.12 -4.08
C SER A 532 -25.31 -6.94 -3.15
N GLU A 533 -26.37 -6.20 -3.48
CA GLU A 533 -26.95 -5.17 -2.62
C GLU A 533 -28.35 -5.59 -2.14
N LYS A 534 -28.57 -5.55 -0.82
CA LYS A 534 -29.85 -5.77 -0.14
C LYS A 534 -30.38 -4.44 0.39
N LEU A 535 -30.94 -3.62 -0.50
CA LEU A 535 -31.50 -2.31 -0.14
C LEU A 535 -32.57 -2.42 0.96
N LEU A 536 -32.74 -1.34 1.72
CA LEU A 536 -33.68 -1.25 2.84
C LEU A 536 -35.05 -0.76 2.38
N SER A 537 -36.10 -1.39 2.89
CA SER A 537 -37.43 -0.79 2.92
C SER A 537 -37.53 0.23 4.06
N PRO A 538 -38.39 1.27 3.96
CA PRO A 538 -38.61 2.19 5.07
C PRO A 538 -38.97 1.46 6.36
N ASP A 539 -38.27 1.80 7.44
CA ASP A 539 -38.39 1.21 8.79
C ASP A 539 -38.06 -0.28 8.89
N GLU A 540 -37.50 -0.91 7.85
CA GLU A 540 -36.98 -2.27 7.92
C GLU A 540 -35.81 -2.33 8.91
N ILE A 541 -35.94 -3.19 9.93
CA ILE A 541 -34.90 -3.41 10.93
C ILE A 541 -34.03 -4.57 10.48
N VAL A 542 -32.75 -4.31 10.23
CA VAL A 542 -31.79 -5.30 9.76
C VAL A 542 -30.60 -5.44 10.72
N PRO A 543 -30.11 -6.66 10.97
CA PRO A 543 -28.85 -6.85 11.66
C PRO A 543 -27.67 -6.60 10.70
N VAL A 544 -26.62 -5.97 11.20
CA VAL A 544 -25.33 -5.83 10.51
C VAL A 544 -24.19 -6.18 11.46
N ASP A 545 -23.14 -6.75 10.89
CA ASP A 545 -21.86 -6.99 11.57
C ASP A 545 -20.78 -6.18 10.85
N ILE A 546 -20.21 -5.20 11.53
CA ILE A 546 -19.19 -4.30 11.01
C ILE A 546 -17.81 -4.80 11.48
N PRO A 547 -16.92 -5.23 10.57
CA PRO A 547 -15.56 -5.62 10.92
C PRO A 547 -14.76 -4.39 11.36
N LEU A 548 -14.11 -4.48 12.51
CA LEU A 548 -13.14 -3.50 12.95
C LEU A 548 -11.73 -4.06 12.76
N TRP A 549 -10.87 -3.25 12.15
CA TRP A 549 -9.48 -3.61 11.88
C TRP A 549 -8.70 -3.98 13.14
N PRO A 550 -7.62 -4.76 13.02
CA PRO A 550 -6.87 -5.22 14.18
C PRO A 550 -6.23 -4.08 14.98
N SER A 551 -6.17 -4.25 16.30
CA SER A 551 -5.52 -3.29 17.21
C SER A 551 -4.92 -3.98 18.43
N ALA A 552 -3.98 -3.31 19.10
CA ALA A 552 -3.55 -3.64 20.46
C ALA A 552 -3.52 -2.36 21.31
N LEU A 553 -4.47 -2.25 22.25
CA LEU A 553 -4.65 -1.06 23.10
C LEU A 553 -4.77 -1.44 24.57
N ARG A 554 -3.96 -0.79 25.41
CA ARG A 554 -4.07 -0.89 26.87
C ARG A 554 -4.98 0.20 27.43
N PHE A 555 -5.87 -0.22 28.32
CA PHE A 555 -6.73 0.66 29.12
C PHE A 555 -6.45 0.44 30.60
N HIS A 556 -6.16 1.52 31.33
CA HIS A 556 -6.00 1.53 32.78
C HIS A 556 -7.36 1.65 33.48
N ALA A 557 -7.42 1.24 34.74
CA ALA A 557 -8.63 1.37 35.56
C ALA A 557 -9.09 2.84 35.62
N GLY A 558 -10.37 3.07 35.37
CA GLY A 558 -11.01 4.39 35.36
C GLY A 558 -10.95 5.13 34.03
N GLU A 559 -10.09 4.73 33.08
CA GLU A 559 -10.09 5.25 31.71
C GLU A 559 -11.32 4.78 30.92
N LEU A 560 -11.56 5.39 29.76
CA LEU A 560 -12.74 5.08 28.96
C LEU A 560 -12.36 4.40 27.63
N LEU A 561 -13.09 3.33 27.31
CA LEU A 561 -13.26 2.86 25.95
C LEU A 561 -14.45 3.61 25.34
N SER A 562 -14.19 4.36 24.29
CA SER A 562 -15.18 5.19 23.61
C SER A 562 -15.49 4.63 22.21
N LEU A 563 -16.73 4.25 21.98
CA LEU A 563 -17.25 3.77 20.71
C LEU A 563 -17.98 4.92 20.00
N ASN A 564 -17.54 5.27 18.80
CA ASN A 564 -18.21 6.25 17.94
C ASN A 564 -18.86 5.54 16.76
N ILE A 565 -20.14 5.85 16.51
CA ILE A 565 -20.91 5.39 15.36
C ILE A 565 -21.42 6.63 14.65
N ALA A 566 -21.00 6.86 13.42
CA ALA A 566 -21.30 8.09 12.69
C ALA A 566 -21.64 7.81 11.22
N PRO A 567 -22.22 8.79 10.50
CA PRO A 567 -22.20 8.75 9.03
C PRO A 567 -20.78 8.54 8.53
N ALA A 568 -20.60 7.69 7.52
CA ALA A 568 -19.32 7.62 6.82
C ALA A 568 -19.06 8.92 6.06
N SER A 569 -17.82 9.40 6.10
CA SER A 569 -17.32 10.49 5.27
C SER A 569 -16.43 9.93 4.17
N ILE A 570 -16.48 10.57 3.01
CA ILE A 570 -15.67 10.19 1.84
C ILE A 570 -14.65 11.31 1.61
N THR A 571 -13.37 10.95 1.52
CA THR A 571 -12.33 11.88 1.10
C THR A 571 -12.63 12.38 -0.31
N PRO A 572 -12.67 13.71 -0.55
CA PRO A 572 -12.98 14.25 -1.88
C PRO A 572 -12.03 13.71 -2.96
N ALA A 573 -12.58 13.39 -4.14
CA ALA A 573 -11.81 12.96 -5.31
C ALA A 573 -10.79 14.04 -5.78
N GLN A 574 -11.04 15.29 -5.42
CA GLN A 574 -10.19 16.44 -5.71
C GLN A 574 -9.05 16.61 -4.68
N ALA A 575 -8.95 15.74 -3.67
CA ALA A 575 -7.87 15.82 -2.69
C ALA A 575 -6.49 15.68 -3.36
N ASP A 576 -5.56 16.54 -2.95
CA ASP A 576 -4.16 16.50 -3.35
C ASP A 576 -3.31 16.55 -2.08
N ILE A 577 -2.48 15.53 -1.91
CA ILE A 577 -1.62 15.34 -0.72
C ILE A 577 -0.24 15.97 -0.88
N GLY A 578 0.01 16.71 -1.96
CA GLY A 578 1.21 17.52 -2.13
C GLY A 578 2.44 16.76 -2.62
N PHE A 579 2.29 15.50 -3.04
CA PHE A 579 3.41 14.73 -3.60
C PHE A 579 3.96 15.35 -4.89
N GLY A 580 5.28 15.35 -5.05
CA GLY A 580 5.96 15.99 -6.19
C GLY A 580 6.20 17.49 -6.00
N THR A 581 5.75 18.08 -4.88
CA THR A 581 5.78 19.54 -4.72
C THR A 581 7.05 20.10 -4.10
N ALA A 582 7.74 19.32 -3.28
CA ALA A 582 9.04 19.72 -2.77
C ALA A 582 10.05 19.90 -3.92
N ILE A 583 10.91 20.91 -3.81
CA ILE A 583 12.03 21.09 -4.73
C ILE A 583 13.20 20.28 -4.20
N VAL A 584 13.60 19.25 -4.95
CA VAL A 584 14.69 18.34 -4.62
C VAL A 584 15.89 18.64 -5.53
N PRO A 585 17.00 19.17 -4.99
CA PRO A 585 18.20 19.40 -5.77
C PRO A 585 18.96 18.09 -5.98
N VAL A 586 19.36 17.81 -7.22
CA VAL A 586 20.24 16.68 -7.57
C VAL A 586 21.42 17.14 -8.42
N PRO A 587 22.57 16.44 -8.39
CA PRO A 587 23.71 16.80 -9.23
C PRO A 587 23.36 16.66 -10.70
N ALA A 588 23.70 17.67 -11.53
CA ALA A 588 23.46 17.64 -12.97
C ALA A 588 24.17 16.47 -13.67
N THR A 589 25.21 15.91 -13.04
CA THR A 589 25.91 14.71 -13.52
C THR A 589 25.11 13.42 -13.33
N GLY A 590 24.12 13.42 -12.42
CA GLY A 590 23.36 12.24 -11.98
C GLY A 590 24.02 11.44 -10.85
N GLY A 591 25.30 11.71 -10.53
CA GLY A 591 26.09 10.97 -9.54
C GLY A 591 26.17 11.66 -8.17
N THR A 592 27.32 11.50 -7.51
CA THR A 592 27.64 12.10 -6.20
C THR A 592 28.86 13.04 -6.29
N PHE A 593 29.11 13.82 -5.24
CA PHE A 593 30.20 14.79 -5.16
C PHE A 593 30.82 14.87 -3.75
N GLU A 594 32.03 15.41 -3.65
CA GLU A 594 32.72 15.58 -2.36
C GLU A 594 32.00 16.63 -1.48
N PRO A 595 31.81 16.38 -0.17
CA PRO A 595 31.20 17.35 0.72
C PRO A 595 31.90 18.72 0.68
N GLY A 596 31.12 19.79 0.52
CA GLY A 596 31.63 21.15 0.41
C GLY A 596 32.17 21.55 -0.98
N GLN A 597 32.16 20.64 -1.96
CA GLN A 597 32.47 20.97 -3.34
C GLN A 597 31.30 21.74 -3.99
N ASN A 598 31.61 22.82 -4.70
CA ASN A 598 30.61 23.51 -5.52
C ASN A 598 30.36 22.72 -6.81
N VAL A 599 29.13 22.21 -6.98
CA VAL A 599 28.70 21.44 -8.16
C VAL A 599 27.46 22.06 -8.78
N SER A 600 27.25 21.82 -10.08
CA SER A 600 26.01 22.21 -10.74
C SER A 600 24.88 21.30 -10.29
N LEU A 601 23.83 21.89 -9.75
CA LEU A 601 22.60 21.19 -9.36
C LEU A 601 21.49 21.46 -10.37
N ILE A 602 20.60 20.49 -10.53
CA ILE A 602 19.28 20.66 -11.15
C ILE A 602 18.23 20.56 -10.06
N GLU A 603 17.25 21.44 -10.09
CA GLU A 603 16.13 21.46 -9.14
C GLU A 603 14.93 20.74 -9.75
N LEU A 604 14.44 19.70 -9.07
CA LEU A 604 13.33 18.88 -9.53
C LEU A 604 12.13 19.00 -8.59
N GLY A 605 10.97 19.31 -9.14
CA GLY A 605 9.71 19.52 -8.40
C GLY A 605 8.97 20.76 -8.89
N GLY A 606 7.74 20.96 -8.42
CA GLY A 606 6.94 22.14 -8.77
C GLY A 606 5.84 22.45 -7.77
N GLY A 607 5.23 23.64 -7.79
CA GLY A 607 4.16 23.98 -6.83
C GLY A 607 2.89 23.12 -6.95
N MET A 608 1.93 23.31 -6.05
CA MET A 608 0.60 22.66 -6.12
C MET A 608 -0.06 22.83 -7.50
N ASP A 609 0.05 24.02 -8.08
CA ASP A 609 -0.54 24.39 -9.37
C ASP A 609 0.33 23.99 -10.59
N SER A 610 1.42 23.25 -10.37
CA SER A 610 2.34 22.87 -11.46
C SER A 610 1.90 21.62 -12.25
N ASN A 611 0.85 20.94 -11.80
CA ASN A 611 0.23 19.89 -12.61
C ASN A 611 -0.40 20.49 -13.87
N PRO A 612 -0.19 19.91 -15.05
CA PRO A 612 -0.93 20.28 -16.25
C PRO A 612 -2.44 20.22 -15.97
N ALA A 613 -3.20 21.21 -16.45
CA ALA A 613 -4.64 21.33 -16.17
C ALA A 613 -5.41 20.03 -16.48
N PHE A 614 -5.04 19.36 -17.56
CA PHE A 614 -5.67 18.12 -17.99
C PHE A 614 -5.57 16.98 -16.96
N VAL A 615 -4.52 16.96 -16.13
CA VAL A 615 -4.37 15.94 -15.07
C VAL A 615 -5.55 16.04 -14.09
N ASN A 616 -5.93 17.26 -13.72
CA ASN A 616 -7.03 17.51 -12.80
C ASN A 616 -8.40 17.41 -13.50
N GLU A 617 -8.51 17.79 -14.79
CA GLU A 617 -9.74 17.61 -15.59
C GLU A 617 -10.15 16.14 -15.72
N GLN A 618 -9.19 15.21 -15.63
CA GLN A 618 -9.44 13.78 -15.66
C GLN A 618 -9.85 13.20 -14.29
N ARG A 619 -10.01 13.96 -13.21
CA ARG A 619 -10.46 13.40 -11.93
C ARG A 619 -11.94 13.01 -11.97
N VAL A 620 -12.33 11.99 -11.21
CA VAL A 620 -13.75 11.65 -11.02
C VAL A 620 -14.43 12.62 -10.08
N GLU A 621 -15.77 12.65 -10.10
CA GLU A 621 -16.55 13.38 -9.10
C GLU A 621 -16.53 12.63 -7.77
N THR A 622 -16.63 13.38 -6.67
CA THR A 622 -16.77 12.78 -5.34
C THR A 622 -18.17 12.14 -5.24
N PRO A 623 -18.28 10.85 -4.88
CA PRO A 623 -19.57 10.18 -4.76
C PRO A 623 -20.47 10.85 -3.73
N VAL A 624 -21.75 10.95 -4.06
CA VAL A 624 -22.75 11.43 -3.11
C VAL A 624 -23.06 10.31 -2.12
N SER A 625 -23.01 10.62 -0.82
CA SER A 625 -23.36 9.66 0.22
C SER A 625 -24.81 9.18 0.06
N ARG A 626 -25.05 7.90 0.34
CA ARG A 626 -26.40 7.31 0.35
C ARG A 626 -27.16 7.59 1.65
N ASN A 627 -26.51 8.19 2.64
CA ASN A 627 -27.10 8.59 3.91
C ASN A 627 -28.21 9.62 3.72
N LYS A 628 -29.34 9.43 4.41
CA LYS A 628 -30.45 10.39 4.40
C LYS A 628 -31.29 10.33 5.68
N GLY A 629 -31.59 11.51 6.22
CA GLY A 629 -32.57 11.66 7.31
C GLY A 629 -32.12 11.00 8.61
N MET A 630 -33.05 10.35 9.31
CA MET A 630 -32.75 9.73 10.60
C MET A 630 -32.25 8.30 10.45
N HIS A 631 -31.19 7.97 11.19
CA HIS A 631 -30.70 6.61 11.38
C HIS A 631 -31.07 6.15 12.80
N PHE A 632 -31.64 4.94 12.90
CA PHE A 632 -32.04 4.32 14.16
C PHE A 632 -31.18 3.10 14.46
N ILE A 633 -30.71 3.01 15.70
CA ILE A 633 -30.01 1.85 16.26
C ILE A 633 -30.91 1.24 17.33
N HIS A 634 -31.39 0.04 17.10
CA HIS A 634 -32.26 -0.70 18.03
C HIS A 634 -31.39 -1.45 19.03
N VAL A 635 -31.71 -1.33 20.32
CA VAL A 635 -30.94 -1.95 21.40
C VAL A 635 -31.88 -2.56 22.45
N GLY A 636 -31.44 -3.64 23.08
CA GLY A 636 -32.17 -4.34 24.14
C GLY A 636 -33.28 -5.28 23.65
N GLY A 637 -33.79 -6.10 24.57
CA GLY A 637 -34.75 -7.16 24.24
C GLY A 637 -34.15 -8.15 23.26
N LYS A 638 -34.74 -8.26 22.06
CA LYS A 638 -34.24 -9.12 20.97
C LYS A 638 -33.14 -8.47 20.11
N TYR A 639 -32.88 -7.17 20.28
CA TYR A 639 -31.89 -6.43 19.50
C TYR A 639 -30.56 -6.34 20.25
N ASP A 640 -29.69 -7.32 20.02
CA ASP A 640 -28.39 -7.49 20.67
C ASP A 640 -27.28 -6.60 20.05
N SER A 641 -27.54 -5.31 19.87
CA SER A 641 -26.50 -4.37 19.41
C SER A 641 -25.35 -4.29 20.42
N LEU A 642 -24.14 -4.70 20.01
CA LEU A 642 -23.00 -4.91 20.89
C LEU A 642 -21.66 -4.69 20.18
N LEU A 643 -20.65 -4.32 20.96
CA LEU A 643 -19.24 -4.37 20.59
C LEU A 643 -18.61 -5.64 21.18
N LEU A 644 -17.93 -6.42 20.34
CA LEU A 644 -17.22 -7.65 20.73
C LEU A 644 -15.73 -7.50 20.41
N PHE A 645 -14.88 -7.80 21.38
CA PHE A 645 -13.43 -7.72 21.22
C PHE A 645 -12.68 -8.70 22.13
N PRO A 646 -11.49 -9.18 21.70
CA PRO A 646 -10.61 -10.02 22.50
C PRO A 646 -9.87 -9.18 23.55
N VAL A 647 -9.81 -9.69 24.78
CA VAL A 647 -9.19 -9.02 25.91
C VAL A 647 -8.20 -9.93 26.64
N ASN A 648 -7.06 -9.35 27.02
CA ASN A 648 -6.16 -9.92 28.02
C ASN A 648 -6.47 -9.26 29.37
N SER A 649 -7.02 -10.01 30.32
CA SER A 649 -7.30 -9.55 31.68
C SER A 649 -6.09 -9.80 32.60
N THR A 650 -5.87 -8.91 33.58
CA THR A 650 -4.68 -8.95 34.46
C THR A 650 -4.56 -10.23 35.30
N THR A 651 -5.62 -11.04 35.42
CA THR A 651 -5.58 -12.38 36.00
C THR A 651 -4.75 -13.39 35.19
N GLN A 652 -4.42 -13.12 33.91
CA GLN A 652 -3.58 -13.97 33.06
C GLN A 652 -2.21 -13.36 32.69
N ALA A 653 -1.94 -12.10 33.06
CA ALA A 653 -0.73 -11.38 32.64
C ALA A 653 0.60 -12.01 33.11
N THR A 654 0.56 -13.02 33.99
CA THR A 654 1.75 -13.79 34.43
C THR A 654 1.97 -15.10 33.68
N GLU A 655 1.03 -15.58 32.86
CA GLU A 655 1.15 -16.88 32.16
C GLU A 655 1.37 -16.78 30.65
N ILE A 656 1.02 -15.67 29.99
CA ILE A 656 1.25 -15.48 28.54
C ILE A 656 2.75 -15.21 28.22
N CYS A 657 3.57 -14.92 29.24
CA CYS A 657 5.01 -14.68 29.13
C CYS A 657 5.89 -15.93 29.40
N LYS A 658 5.40 -17.15 29.17
CA LYS A 658 6.21 -18.37 29.29
C LYS A 658 6.38 -19.13 28.00
#